data_AF-R7VZJ6-F1
#
_entry.id   AF-R7VZJ6-F1
#
_cell.length_a   1.000
_cell.length_b   1.000
_cell.length_c   1.000
_cell.angle_alpha   90.00
_cell.angle_beta   90.00
_cell.angle_gamma   90.00
#
_symmetry.space_group_name_H-M   'P 1'
#
loop_
_entity.id
_entity.type
_entity.pdbx_description
1 polymer ?
#
loop_
_entity_poly.entity_id
_entity_poly.type
_entity_poly.pdbx_seq_one_letter_code
_entity_poly.pdbx_strand_id
1 'polypeptide(L)'
;MEGFQGGHKESLYWGTYRPNVYLGIRARTPLSLIAGLMWIGVKNGQYFIRHVCQDSDELSKYGWADHNGRDYGRQELTDQGLHLTTSFLKEKGDGSGYGGDWAVRLDAKNEGSSLSEAQESTTHLFFYIADEAGKLITMGSHEPPSRGPVLLASGSHEEIGDWELYLRSEARQSGNLNLPDMAEDSSNAMIYQVSIKLPAKIDIVFLSGAGSKNPMTAERVNRLTGPMLSTRLKSKQKDFEERYDQIFNINNKIVSKELSVGRAALSSLLGGIGYFYGQSKIALPKGFSQKNGDKYIPYWPAALYTAVPSRSFFPRGFLWDEGFHQLVIWRWDAHISMDIIGHWLDLINADGWIPREQILGAEALSKVPEEFVLQYPSNGNPPTLFLALRDLASGIHAHQFSDEEAEKISTFLKRAYVRLNSWFQWFNSTQSGKYEGTFFWHGRDNMTTRELNPKTLTSGLDDYPRASHPNDEERHVDLRCWMLLATNCMRSIAGFLKMDSSLEKDYYKLSDQLSDFETLNKRHLFNADNYDLMHLDDKTGAYFDFGNHTEKVRLRWYEDREAMKRELLRETLEAPQLQLVPHVGYVSLFPFMMGAIPPESWVLEKQLDLISNSSILWTDYGLRSLSRTSSMYMKRNTEHDAPYWRGAIWINMNYMILSGLHHYSHEDGPYKVRAGELYDELRSNLIRNIVGNYQETGFFWENYDQKNKGKGKGARSFTGWTSLVVLIMAESYPSLHRVYLVFPGLGDAHEKYYEHVDIRDNEVEYYCHSSSKYIA
;
A
#
# COMPACT_ATOMS: atom_id res chain seq x y z
N MET A 1 1.20 -19.80 -4.42
CA MET A 1 2.57 -20.25 -4.06
C MET A 1 3.29 -21.11 -5.12
N GLU A 2 2.63 -21.94 -5.93
CA GLU A 2 3.32 -22.79 -6.94
C GLU A 2 3.90 -22.02 -8.15
N GLY A 3 3.55 -20.74 -8.32
CA GLY A 3 3.96 -19.94 -9.48
C GLY A 3 5.41 -19.45 -9.47
N PHE A 4 5.99 -19.24 -8.28
CA PHE A 4 7.34 -18.71 -8.09
C PHE A 4 8.18 -19.76 -7.36
N GLN A 5 8.79 -20.68 -8.12
CA GLN A 5 9.69 -21.72 -7.60
C GLN A 5 11.14 -21.48 -8.04
N GLY A 6 12.06 -22.32 -7.56
CA GLY A 6 13.46 -22.30 -7.97
C GLY A 6 14.19 -21.03 -7.52
N GLY A 7 15.01 -20.47 -8.42
CA GLY A 7 15.94 -19.38 -8.11
C GLY A 7 15.27 -18.09 -7.60
N HIS A 8 14.04 -17.77 -8.03
CA HIS A 8 13.34 -16.58 -7.53
C HIS A 8 12.99 -16.71 -6.04
N LYS A 9 12.32 -17.81 -5.66
CA LYS A 9 11.96 -18.10 -4.26
C LYS A 9 13.20 -18.12 -3.36
N GLU A 10 14.26 -18.73 -3.85
CA GLU A 10 15.54 -18.76 -3.14
C GLU A 10 16.16 -17.37 -2.99
N SER A 11 16.17 -16.57 -4.06
CA SER A 11 16.71 -15.20 -4.06
C SER A 11 15.98 -14.25 -3.12
N LEU A 12 14.77 -14.59 -2.68
CA LEU A 12 13.98 -13.82 -1.73
C LEU A 12 13.81 -14.56 -0.40
N TYR A 13 14.47 -15.70 -0.18
CA TYR A 13 14.24 -16.52 1.02
C TYR A 13 14.54 -15.75 2.31
N TRP A 14 15.72 -15.14 2.40
CA TRP A 14 16.11 -14.22 3.48
C TRP A 14 15.87 -12.76 3.10
N GLY A 15 15.41 -11.96 4.06
CA GLY A 15 15.30 -10.51 3.92
C GLY A 15 14.90 -9.83 5.23
N THR A 16 14.77 -8.52 5.16
CA THR A 16 14.38 -7.63 6.27
C THR A 16 12.87 -7.67 6.56
N TYR A 17 12.28 -8.87 6.52
CA TYR A 17 10.83 -9.09 6.42
C TYR A 17 10.06 -8.99 7.75
N ARG A 18 10.58 -8.22 8.71
CA ARG A 18 9.93 -7.91 9.99
C ARG A 18 9.79 -6.38 10.13
N PRO A 19 8.88 -5.76 9.35
CA PRO A 19 8.81 -4.31 9.21
C PRO A 19 8.44 -3.58 10.50
N ASN A 20 7.79 -4.27 11.46
CA ASN A 20 7.44 -3.77 12.78
C ASN A 20 8.65 -3.46 13.69
N VAL A 21 9.83 -4.01 13.44
CA VAL A 21 11.05 -3.73 14.23
C VAL A 21 12.03 -2.84 13.46
N TYR A 22 12.89 -2.11 14.18
CA TYR A 22 13.84 -1.18 13.56
C TYR A 22 14.82 -1.89 12.61
N LEU A 23 15.30 -3.07 13.00
CA LEU A 23 15.99 -4.01 12.10
C LEU A 23 15.59 -5.43 12.52
N GLY A 24 14.96 -6.16 11.61
CA GLY A 24 14.59 -7.55 11.80
C GLY A 24 14.76 -8.34 10.52
N ILE A 25 15.32 -9.54 10.65
CA ILE A 25 15.59 -10.45 9.54
C ILE A 25 14.82 -11.74 9.81
N ARG A 26 14.21 -12.29 8.78
CA ARG A 26 13.59 -13.62 8.83
C ARG A 26 13.68 -14.29 7.46
N ALA A 27 13.54 -15.60 7.46
CA ALA A 27 13.28 -16.34 6.24
C ALA A 27 11.77 -16.38 5.92
N ARG A 28 11.43 -16.53 4.64
CA ARG A 28 10.05 -16.69 4.14
C ARG A 28 9.55 -18.13 4.34
N THR A 29 9.44 -18.52 5.60
CA THR A 29 8.92 -19.80 6.09
C THR A 29 7.96 -19.58 7.27
N PRO A 30 6.92 -20.41 7.46
CA PRO A 30 5.96 -20.30 8.55
C PRO A 30 6.56 -20.18 9.95
N LEU A 31 7.55 -21.03 10.25
CA LEU A 31 8.32 -21.01 11.50
C LEU A 31 9.78 -20.75 11.12
N SER A 32 10.24 -19.54 11.37
CA SER A 32 11.54 -19.06 10.91
C SER A 32 12.59 -19.00 12.02
N LEU A 33 13.84 -18.92 11.61
CA LEU A 33 14.88 -18.33 12.44
C LEU A 33 14.83 -16.82 12.24
N ILE A 34 14.54 -16.09 13.31
CA ILE A 34 14.41 -14.64 13.31
C ILE A 34 15.63 -14.00 13.98
N ALA A 35 16.08 -12.87 13.45
CA ALA A 35 17.12 -12.06 14.07
C ALA A 35 16.69 -10.60 14.15
N GLY A 36 17.33 -9.82 15.02
CA GLY A 36 17.09 -8.39 15.07
C GLY A 36 18.00 -7.62 16.00
N LEU A 37 17.84 -6.30 15.95
CA LEU A 37 18.62 -5.34 16.72
C LEU A 37 17.78 -4.67 17.80
N MET A 38 18.40 -4.44 18.96
CA MET A 38 17.92 -3.54 19.99
C MET A 38 19.08 -2.64 20.45
N TRP A 39 18.75 -1.49 21.05
CA TRP A 39 19.75 -0.66 21.72
C TRP A 39 19.12 0.08 22.90
N ILE A 40 19.95 0.55 23.82
CA ILE A 40 19.50 1.45 24.88
C ILE A 40 19.53 2.88 24.35
N GLY A 41 18.33 3.46 24.20
CA GLY A 41 18.14 4.89 24.03
C GLY A 41 17.99 5.59 25.38
N VAL A 42 18.22 6.89 25.40
CA VAL A 42 17.84 7.76 26.51
C VAL A 42 16.57 8.50 26.09
N LYS A 43 15.71 8.89 27.04
CA LYS A 43 14.62 9.85 26.83
C LYS A 43 14.32 10.52 28.17
N ASN A 44 14.36 11.85 28.21
CA ASN A 44 14.12 12.63 29.45
C ASN A 44 14.98 12.15 30.64
N GLY A 45 16.23 11.74 30.40
CA GLY A 45 17.14 11.21 31.42
C GLY A 45 16.87 9.78 31.88
N GLN A 46 15.89 9.08 31.29
CA GLN A 46 15.60 7.66 31.56
C GLN A 46 16.06 6.77 30.40
N TYR A 47 16.48 5.55 30.72
CA TYR A 47 16.90 4.56 29.72
C TYR A 47 15.71 3.76 29.20
N PHE A 48 15.62 3.57 27.89
CA PHE A 48 14.60 2.77 27.22
C PHE A 48 15.25 1.83 26.21
N ILE A 49 14.75 0.59 26.13
CA ILE A 49 15.16 -0.34 25.08
C ILE A 49 14.38 0.00 23.81
N ARG A 50 15.09 0.26 22.71
CA ARG A 50 14.52 0.38 21.37
C ARG A 50 14.52 -0.97 20.69
N HIS A 51 13.40 -1.35 20.07
CA HIS A 51 13.27 -2.63 19.36
C HIS A 51 12.21 -2.54 18.27
N VAL A 52 10.95 -2.39 18.69
CA VAL A 52 9.80 -2.22 17.82
C VAL A 52 9.69 -0.75 17.41
N CYS A 53 9.40 -0.49 16.14
CA CYS A 53 9.16 0.86 15.63
C CYS A 53 7.97 1.49 16.36
N GLN A 54 8.19 2.57 17.10
CA GLN A 54 7.12 3.28 17.82
C GLN A 54 7.29 4.79 17.71
N ASP A 55 6.18 5.50 17.52
CA ASP A 55 6.23 6.96 17.45
C ASP A 55 6.60 7.59 18.80
N SER A 56 6.23 6.92 19.90
CA SER A 56 6.59 7.30 21.27
C SER A 56 8.09 7.24 21.58
N ASP A 57 8.89 6.57 20.74
CA ASP A 57 10.35 6.56 20.90
C ASP A 57 10.99 7.91 20.53
N GLU A 58 10.28 8.76 19.77
CA GLU A 58 10.72 10.13 19.44
C GLU A 58 12.09 10.21 18.73
N LEU A 59 12.47 9.16 17.97
CA LEU A 59 13.60 9.24 17.04
C LEU A 59 13.42 10.43 16.09
N SER A 60 14.49 11.19 15.88
CA SER A 60 14.49 12.36 14.99
C SER A 60 14.46 11.95 13.52
N LYS A 61 15.00 10.77 13.20
CA LYS A 61 14.92 10.15 11.87
C LYS A 61 15.07 8.64 12.00
N TYR A 62 14.28 7.89 11.25
CA TYR A 62 14.64 6.53 10.87
C TYR A 62 14.01 6.16 9.53
N GLY A 63 14.72 5.39 8.71
CA GLY A 63 14.21 4.94 7.42
C GLY A 63 15.31 4.38 6.51
N TRP A 64 14.88 3.62 5.51
CA TRP A 64 15.80 3.10 4.50
C TRP A 64 16.18 4.21 3.53
N ALA A 65 17.47 4.52 3.45
CA ALA A 65 18.01 5.46 2.46
C ALA A 65 18.15 4.77 1.10
N ASP A 66 18.67 3.54 1.12
CA ASP A 66 18.80 2.67 -0.05
C ASP A 66 18.30 1.26 0.32
N HIS A 67 17.48 0.63 -0.51
CA HIS A 67 17.05 -0.77 -0.34
C HIS A 67 16.54 -1.31 -1.67
N ASN A 68 17.08 -2.44 -2.15
CA ASN A 68 16.70 -2.97 -3.46
C ASN A 68 15.63 -4.08 -3.41
N GLY A 69 15.20 -4.47 -2.20
CA GLY A 69 14.18 -5.50 -1.99
C GLY A 69 14.67 -6.94 -2.19
N ARG A 70 15.98 -7.14 -2.46
CA ARG A 70 16.56 -8.47 -2.72
C ARG A 70 17.73 -8.80 -1.82
N ASP A 71 18.81 -8.04 -1.93
CA ASP A 71 20.11 -8.41 -1.38
C ASP A 71 20.91 -7.26 -0.77
N TYR A 72 20.37 -6.04 -0.78
CA TYR A 72 21.02 -4.86 -0.25
C TYR A 72 20.04 -3.91 0.42
N GLY A 73 20.46 -3.38 1.57
CA GLY A 73 19.80 -2.28 2.26
C GLY A 73 20.76 -1.44 3.09
N ARG A 74 20.50 -0.14 3.19
CA ARG A 74 21.14 0.80 4.11
C ARG A 74 20.08 1.71 4.73
N GLN A 75 19.93 1.60 6.04
CA GLN A 75 19.02 2.40 6.84
C GLN A 75 19.81 3.32 7.76
N GLU A 76 19.28 4.53 7.94
CA GLU A 76 19.79 5.53 8.87
C GLU A 76 18.81 5.67 10.03
N LEU A 77 19.31 5.77 11.25
CA LEU A 77 18.56 6.04 12.46
C LEU A 77 19.28 7.09 13.29
N THR A 78 18.54 8.02 13.86
CA THR A 78 19.06 9.03 14.79
C THR A 78 18.20 9.06 16.05
N ASP A 79 18.82 8.73 17.18
CA ASP A 79 18.18 8.64 18.50
C ASP A 79 19.04 9.39 19.52
N GLN A 80 18.65 10.63 19.84
CA GLN A 80 19.19 11.44 20.94
C GLN A 80 20.72 11.41 21.10
N GLY A 81 21.46 11.85 20.07
CA GLY A 81 22.93 11.87 20.10
C GLY A 81 23.60 10.63 19.49
N LEU A 82 22.86 9.54 19.29
CA LEU A 82 23.33 8.36 18.55
C LEU A 82 22.88 8.44 17.09
N HIS A 83 23.84 8.44 16.16
CA HIS A 83 23.57 8.18 14.75
C HIS A 83 24.02 6.75 14.41
N LEU A 84 23.06 5.92 14.02
CA LEU A 84 23.28 4.52 13.69
C LEU A 84 22.92 4.25 12.22
N THR A 85 23.89 3.74 11.46
CA THR A 85 23.63 3.18 10.13
C THR A 85 23.58 1.66 10.22
N THR A 86 22.50 1.07 9.74
CA THR A 86 22.35 -0.39 9.63
C THR A 86 22.37 -0.79 8.16
N SER A 87 23.35 -1.58 7.73
CA SER A 87 23.44 -2.13 6.39
C SER A 87 23.17 -3.62 6.37
N PHE A 88 22.40 -4.08 5.39
CA PHE A 88 22.12 -5.49 5.11
C PHE A 88 22.71 -5.87 3.76
N LEU A 89 23.38 -7.03 3.69
CA LEU A 89 23.86 -7.62 2.45
C LEU A 89 23.53 -9.11 2.45
N LYS A 90 23.04 -9.63 1.33
CA LYS A 90 22.89 -11.06 1.08
C LYS A 90 23.78 -11.50 -0.08
N GLU A 91 24.41 -12.65 0.05
CA GLU A 91 25.29 -13.21 -0.98
C GLU A 91 25.13 -14.73 -1.01
N LYS A 92 25.02 -15.30 -2.22
CA LYS A 92 25.05 -16.75 -2.40
C LYS A 92 26.36 -17.12 -3.09
N GLY A 93 27.11 -18.04 -2.50
CA GLY A 93 28.35 -18.55 -3.07
C GLY A 93 28.47 -20.07 -2.89
N ASP A 94 29.62 -20.60 -3.29
CA ASP A 94 29.93 -22.01 -3.11
C ASP A 94 29.90 -22.38 -1.62
N GLY A 95 29.18 -23.45 -1.31
CA GLY A 95 28.99 -23.92 0.06
C GLY A 95 27.93 -23.17 0.89
N SER A 96 27.27 -22.14 0.35
CA SER A 96 26.07 -21.56 0.98
C SER A 96 24.89 -22.52 0.86
N GLY A 97 24.04 -22.54 1.89
CA GLY A 97 22.76 -23.26 1.88
C GLY A 97 21.67 -22.52 1.10
N TYR A 98 20.43 -22.99 1.24
CA TYR A 98 19.27 -22.40 0.57
C TYR A 98 19.07 -20.94 1.02
N GLY A 99 18.96 -20.04 0.04
CA GLY A 99 18.78 -18.61 0.28
C GLY A 99 20.08 -17.82 0.54
N GLY A 100 21.23 -18.48 0.62
CA GLY A 100 22.53 -17.84 0.75
C GLY A 100 22.89 -17.40 2.17
N ASP A 101 23.95 -16.60 2.25
CA ASP A 101 24.51 -16.01 3.47
C ASP A 101 24.08 -14.56 3.58
N TRP A 102 24.04 -14.01 4.78
CA TRP A 102 23.77 -12.59 4.97
C TRP A 102 24.67 -11.95 6.02
N ALA A 103 24.86 -10.65 5.89
CA ALA A 103 25.62 -9.83 6.81
C ALA A 103 24.86 -8.56 7.18
N VAL A 104 24.96 -8.19 8.45
CA VAL A 104 24.52 -6.91 8.98
C VAL A 104 25.74 -6.13 9.45
N ARG A 105 25.88 -4.88 8.98
CA ARG A 105 26.85 -3.93 9.53
C ARG A 105 26.13 -2.86 10.32
N LEU A 106 26.60 -2.65 11.54
CA LEU A 106 26.21 -1.56 12.42
C LEU A 106 27.36 -0.53 12.43
N ASP A 107 27.13 0.68 11.94
CA ASP A 107 28.08 1.81 12.02
C ASP A 107 27.48 2.88 12.94
N ALA A 108 28.02 3.00 14.16
CA ALA A 108 27.50 3.85 15.22
C ALA A 108 28.44 5.04 15.46
N LYS A 109 27.87 6.25 15.53
CA LYS A 109 28.60 7.53 15.67
C LYS A 109 27.85 8.48 16.61
N ASN A 110 28.59 9.42 17.21
CA ASN A 110 27.98 10.55 17.90
C ASN A 110 27.40 11.55 16.88
N GLU A 111 26.21 12.04 17.16
CA GLU A 111 25.57 13.13 16.43
C GLU A 111 26.35 14.45 16.69
N GLY A 112 26.76 15.15 15.63
CA GLY A 112 27.29 16.52 15.73
C GLY A 112 28.78 16.72 16.03
N SER A 113 29.62 15.68 16.17
CA SER A 113 31.06 15.90 16.41
C SER A 113 31.84 16.20 15.11
N SER A 114 32.21 17.47 14.92
CA SER A 114 33.50 17.77 14.28
C SER A 114 34.61 17.17 15.14
N LEU A 115 35.71 16.74 14.51
CA LEU A 115 36.76 15.90 15.10
C LEU A 115 37.50 16.48 16.34
N SER A 116 37.11 17.64 16.88
CA SER A 116 37.85 18.35 17.92
C SER A 116 37.31 18.24 19.36
N GLU A 117 36.05 17.82 19.61
CA GLU A 117 35.49 17.71 20.99
C GLU A 117 34.51 16.53 21.17
N ALA A 118 34.76 15.37 20.55
CA ALA A 118 33.93 14.19 20.80
C ALA A 118 34.18 13.62 22.21
N GLN A 119 33.28 13.91 23.15
CA GLN A 119 33.22 13.21 24.44
C GLN A 119 32.99 11.72 24.16
N GLU A 120 33.85 10.83 24.68
CA GLU A 120 33.69 9.38 24.51
C GLU A 120 32.36 8.94 25.16
N SER A 121 31.36 8.64 24.33
CA SER A 121 30.08 8.09 24.77
C SER A 121 30.10 6.56 24.59
N THR A 122 29.42 5.86 25.49
CA THR A 122 29.21 4.41 25.41
C THR A 122 27.80 4.15 24.91
N THR A 123 27.66 3.27 23.91
CA THR A 123 26.36 2.75 23.48
C THR A 123 26.28 1.26 23.77
N HIS A 124 25.06 0.78 24.01
CA HIS A 124 24.76 -0.63 24.27
C HIS A 124 23.87 -1.15 23.16
N LEU A 125 24.44 -2.03 22.33
CA LEU A 125 23.73 -2.69 21.23
C LEU A 125 23.45 -4.13 21.62
N PHE A 126 22.28 -4.63 21.24
CA PHE A 126 21.88 -6.02 21.46
C PHE A 126 21.49 -6.63 20.14
N PHE A 127 22.12 -7.73 19.77
CA PHE A 127 21.70 -8.52 18.62
C PHE A 127 21.13 -9.84 19.12
N TYR A 128 19.97 -10.24 18.59
CA TYR A 128 19.37 -11.52 18.97
C TYR A 128 19.13 -12.39 17.76
N ILE A 129 19.10 -13.70 18.02
CA ILE A 129 18.64 -14.73 17.11
C ILE A 129 17.72 -15.68 17.89
N ALA A 130 16.59 -16.06 17.29
CA ALA A 130 15.61 -16.94 17.91
C ALA A 130 14.95 -17.86 16.87
N ASP A 131 14.65 -19.08 17.29
CA ASP A 131 14.03 -20.11 16.45
C ASP A 131 12.54 -20.24 16.80
N GLU A 132 11.66 -19.86 15.87
CA GLU A 132 10.20 -19.88 16.05
C GLU A 132 9.64 -21.32 16.14
N ALA A 133 10.38 -22.33 15.65
CA ALA A 133 10.01 -23.74 15.79
C ALA A 133 10.46 -24.35 17.14
N GLY A 134 11.13 -23.55 17.99
CA GLY A 134 11.61 -23.99 19.28
C GLY A 134 12.84 -24.89 19.21
N LYS A 135 13.59 -24.88 18.10
CA LYS A 135 14.83 -25.65 17.99
C LYS A 135 15.92 -25.06 18.88
N LEU A 136 16.77 -25.93 19.41
CA LEU A 136 17.87 -25.56 20.27
C LEU A 136 18.92 -24.75 19.51
N ILE A 137 19.40 -23.68 20.12
CA ILE A 137 20.56 -22.91 19.63
C ILE A 137 21.77 -23.28 20.48
N THR A 138 22.88 -23.61 19.84
CA THR A 138 24.16 -23.91 20.50
C THR A 138 24.99 -22.64 20.60
N MET A 139 25.50 -22.35 21.80
CA MET A 139 26.35 -21.18 22.03
C MET A 139 27.77 -21.44 21.52
N GLY A 140 28.36 -20.48 20.81
CA GLY A 140 29.73 -20.53 20.35
C GLY A 140 30.76 -20.21 21.45
N SER A 141 32.05 -20.25 21.10
CA SER A 141 33.15 -20.01 22.05
C SER A 141 33.33 -18.52 22.38
N HIS A 142 33.42 -18.17 23.67
CA HIS A 142 33.65 -16.80 24.16
C HIS A 142 35.09 -16.28 24.02
N GLU A 143 36.08 -17.12 23.71
CA GLU A 143 37.48 -16.68 23.59
C GLU A 143 37.74 -16.04 22.23
N PRO A 144 37.95 -14.71 22.14
CA PRO A 144 38.25 -14.07 20.87
C PRO A 144 39.67 -14.46 20.46
N PRO A 145 39.90 -14.97 19.23
CA PRO A 145 41.23 -14.89 18.66
C PRO A 145 41.62 -13.41 18.64
N SER A 146 42.84 -13.10 19.02
CA SER A 146 43.37 -11.75 19.30
C SER A 146 43.18 -10.66 18.22
N ARG A 147 42.56 -11.00 17.08
CA ARG A 147 41.87 -10.16 16.08
C ARG A 147 41.17 -11.10 15.07
N GLY A 148 39.85 -11.26 15.13
CA GLY A 148 39.11 -12.07 14.15
C GLY A 148 37.61 -12.16 14.42
N PRO A 149 36.82 -12.68 13.47
CA PRO A 149 35.42 -13.03 13.70
C PRO A 149 35.28 -14.12 14.78
N VAL A 150 34.27 -14.01 15.64
CA VAL A 150 33.95 -14.93 16.73
C VAL A 150 32.64 -15.65 16.41
N LEU A 151 32.60 -16.97 16.57
CA LEU A 151 31.36 -17.76 16.47
C LEU A 151 30.49 -17.47 17.70
N LEU A 152 29.30 -16.91 17.48
CA LEU A 152 28.34 -16.57 18.52
C LEU A 152 27.35 -17.70 18.80
N ALA A 153 26.77 -18.25 17.73
CA ALA A 153 25.77 -19.29 17.79
C ALA A 153 25.84 -20.20 16.58
N SER A 154 25.37 -21.43 16.74
CA SER A 154 25.09 -22.34 15.65
C SER A 154 23.83 -23.14 15.94
N GLY A 155 23.24 -23.73 14.89
CA GLY A 155 22.04 -24.53 15.04
C GLY A 155 21.69 -25.25 13.75
N SER A 156 20.60 -26.01 13.80
CA SER A 156 20.02 -26.70 12.65
C SER A 156 18.51 -26.54 12.70
N HIS A 157 17.92 -26.19 11.56
CA HIS A 157 16.48 -25.98 11.41
C HIS A 157 15.99 -26.69 10.15
N GLU A 158 14.82 -27.32 10.21
CA GLU A 158 14.34 -28.25 9.16
C GLU A 158 14.25 -27.62 7.77
N GLU A 159 13.79 -26.36 7.68
CA GLU A 159 13.67 -25.66 6.40
C GLU A 159 14.90 -24.82 6.01
N ILE A 160 15.79 -24.50 6.96
CA ILE A 160 16.95 -23.61 6.74
C ILE A 160 18.24 -24.41 6.55
N GLY A 161 18.31 -25.60 7.16
CA GLY A 161 19.51 -26.41 7.29
C GLY A 161 20.39 -25.96 8.45
N ASP A 162 21.64 -26.43 8.44
CA ASP A 162 22.65 -26.05 9.43
C ASP A 162 23.10 -24.61 9.22
N TRP A 163 23.36 -23.90 10.31
CA TRP A 163 23.74 -22.49 10.27
C TRP A 163 24.71 -22.09 11.38
N GLU A 164 25.47 -21.04 11.11
CA GLU A 164 26.41 -20.42 12.05
C GLU A 164 26.26 -18.89 12.02
N LEU A 165 26.40 -18.25 13.18
CA LEU A 165 26.33 -16.80 13.36
C LEU A 165 27.66 -16.30 13.93
N TYR A 166 28.28 -15.34 13.26
CA TYR A 166 29.56 -14.74 13.61
C TYR A 166 29.44 -13.27 13.93
N LEU A 167 30.33 -12.78 14.79
CA LEU A 167 30.50 -11.36 15.06
C LEU A 167 31.96 -10.95 14.91
N ARG A 168 32.19 -9.82 14.23
CA ARG A 168 33.47 -9.13 14.19
C ARG A 168 33.26 -7.70 14.66
N SER A 169 34.04 -7.28 15.64
CA SER A 169 34.04 -5.90 16.14
C SER A 169 35.44 -5.31 16.07
N GLU A 170 35.54 -4.07 15.63
CA GLU A 170 36.76 -3.27 15.72
C GLU A 170 36.72 -2.32 16.94
N ALA A 171 35.65 -2.40 17.75
CA ALA A 171 35.39 -1.49 18.85
C ALA A 171 36.12 -1.90 20.14
N ARG A 172 36.49 -0.90 20.95
CA ARG A 172 36.92 -1.11 22.33
C ARG A 172 35.69 -1.37 23.19
N GLN A 173 35.63 -2.56 23.80
CA GLN A 173 34.57 -2.90 24.74
C GLN A 173 34.72 -2.05 26.02
N SER A 174 33.60 -1.53 26.53
CA SER A 174 33.54 -0.81 27.81
C SER A 174 32.11 -0.76 28.33
N GLY A 175 31.90 -0.89 29.64
CA GLY A 175 30.60 -0.66 30.26
C GLY A 175 30.36 -1.48 31.52
N ASN A 176 29.51 -0.96 32.42
CA ASN A 176 29.13 -1.60 33.69
C ASN A 176 27.75 -2.28 33.63
N LEU A 177 26.99 -2.04 32.56
CA LEU A 177 25.64 -2.57 32.39
C LEU A 177 25.72 -3.69 31.35
N ASN A 178 25.84 -4.94 31.81
CA ASN A 178 25.96 -6.12 30.95
C ASN A 178 24.91 -7.15 31.35
N LEU A 179 24.30 -7.80 30.36
CA LEU A 179 23.56 -9.04 30.57
C LEU A 179 24.50 -10.07 31.23
N PRO A 180 23.96 -10.94 32.10
CA PRO A 180 24.76 -12.00 32.67
C PRO A 180 25.14 -12.99 31.55
N ASP A 181 26.41 -13.40 31.51
CA ASP A 181 26.91 -14.42 30.56
C ASP A 181 26.34 -15.80 30.94
N MET A 182 25.03 -15.99 30.71
CA MET A 182 24.28 -17.20 31.05
C MET A 182 23.64 -17.82 29.81
N ALA A 183 23.71 -19.15 29.74
CA ALA A 183 23.01 -19.97 28.77
C ALA A 183 22.23 -21.04 29.53
N GLU A 184 20.99 -21.32 29.10
CA GLU A 184 20.23 -22.48 29.57
C GLU A 184 20.31 -23.59 28.52
N ASP A 185 20.38 -24.85 28.96
CA ASP A 185 20.62 -26.03 28.11
C ASP A 185 19.47 -26.34 27.10
N SER A 186 18.45 -25.49 27.03
CA SER A 186 17.27 -25.64 26.17
C SER A 186 16.81 -24.34 25.49
N SER A 187 17.69 -23.34 25.40
CA SER A 187 17.33 -22.05 24.80
C SER A 187 17.13 -22.12 23.28
N ASN A 188 15.98 -21.65 22.81
CA ASN A 188 15.69 -21.39 21.40
C ASN A 188 15.90 -19.92 21.01
N ALA A 189 16.42 -19.09 21.94
CA ALA A 189 16.72 -17.69 21.70
C ALA A 189 18.04 -17.30 22.39
N MET A 190 18.84 -16.48 21.72
CA MET A 190 20.08 -15.91 22.25
C MET A 190 20.11 -14.41 22.01
N ILE A 191 20.54 -13.65 23.02
CA ILE A 191 20.69 -12.19 22.96
C ILE A 191 22.14 -11.86 23.33
N TYR A 192 22.83 -11.19 22.42
CA TYR A 192 24.22 -10.76 22.59
C TYR A 192 24.27 -9.27 22.82
N GLN A 193 24.78 -8.85 23.97
CA GLN A 193 25.02 -7.44 24.24
C GLN A 193 26.47 -7.07 23.89
N VAL A 194 26.65 -5.94 23.21
CA VAL A 194 27.95 -5.32 22.99
C VAL A 194 27.92 -3.88 23.47
N SER A 195 28.72 -3.61 24.51
CA SER A 195 28.90 -2.27 25.08
C SER A 195 30.17 -1.64 24.48
N ILE A 196 30.02 -0.59 23.66
CA ILE A 196 31.10 -0.03 22.82
C ILE A 196 31.24 1.48 22.98
N LYS A 197 32.49 1.96 22.91
CA LYS A 197 32.78 3.39 22.75
C LYS A 197 32.59 3.83 21.29
N LEU A 198 32.00 5.00 21.08
CA LEU A 198 31.79 5.56 19.75
C LEU A 198 32.99 6.39 19.25
N PRO A 199 33.28 6.41 17.93
CA PRO A 199 32.59 5.68 16.86
C PRO A 199 32.98 4.20 16.80
N ALA A 200 32.07 3.34 16.35
CA ALA A 200 32.28 1.90 16.30
C ALA A 200 31.62 1.24 15.09
N LYS A 201 32.23 0.15 14.60
CA LYS A 201 31.68 -0.73 13.57
C LYS A 201 31.64 -2.18 14.05
N ILE A 202 30.48 -2.81 13.86
CA ILE A 202 30.23 -4.21 14.16
C ILE A 202 29.67 -4.88 12.92
N ASP A 203 30.25 -6.02 12.55
CA ASP A 203 29.74 -6.90 11.51
C ASP A 203 29.19 -8.17 12.14
N ILE A 204 27.97 -8.51 11.77
CA ILE A 204 27.30 -9.75 12.16
C ILE A 204 27.04 -10.54 10.89
N VAL A 205 27.47 -11.79 10.84
CA VAL A 205 27.43 -12.62 9.63
C VAL A 205 26.73 -13.93 9.94
N PHE A 206 25.74 -14.27 9.12
CA PHE A 206 25.07 -15.55 9.14
C PHE A 206 25.49 -16.38 7.94
N LEU A 207 25.90 -17.62 8.20
CA LEU A 207 26.26 -18.59 7.19
C LEU A 207 25.23 -19.72 7.16
N SER A 208 24.62 -19.97 6.00
CA SER A 208 23.74 -21.12 5.77
C SER A 208 24.52 -22.34 5.26
N GLY A 209 24.03 -23.54 5.51
CA GLY A 209 24.73 -24.79 5.15
C GLY A 209 26.08 -24.95 5.87
N ALA A 210 26.23 -24.31 7.03
CA ALA A 210 27.45 -24.32 7.82
C ALA A 210 27.44 -25.53 8.76
N GLY A 211 27.65 -26.72 8.20
CA GLY A 211 27.90 -27.93 8.98
C GLY A 211 29.35 -27.97 9.51
N SER A 212 29.59 -28.76 10.55
CA SER A 212 30.80 -28.74 11.41
C SER A 212 32.17 -29.04 10.75
N LYS A 213 32.27 -29.07 9.41
CA LYS A 213 33.51 -29.27 8.64
C LYS A 213 33.49 -28.60 7.25
N ASN A 214 32.82 -27.46 7.06
CA ASN A 214 32.91 -26.76 5.77
C ASN A 214 34.29 -26.03 5.65
N PRO A 215 35.20 -26.45 4.75
CA PRO A 215 36.52 -25.84 4.62
C PRO A 215 36.46 -24.38 4.17
N MET A 216 35.31 -23.93 3.64
CA MET A 216 35.11 -22.57 3.14
C MET A 216 34.56 -21.59 4.19
N THR A 217 34.24 -22.04 5.42
CA THR A 217 33.63 -21.18 6.46
C THR A 217 34.46 -19.93 6.72
N ALA A 218 35.76 -20.06 6.96
CA ALA A 218 36.63 -18.91 7.24
C ALA A 218 36.70 -17.91 6.07
N GLU A 219 36.69 -18.39 4.83
CA GLU A 219 36.66 -17.53 3.63
C GLU A 219 35.33 -16.79 3.53
N ARG A 220 34.21 -17.50 3.72
CA ARG A 220 32.85 -16.93 3.67
C ARG A 220 32.67 -15.82 4.72
N VAL A 221 33.12 -16.03 5.96
CA VAL A 221 33.09 -14.99 7.00
C VAL A 221 33.99 -13.80 6.63
N ASN A 222 35.20 -14.04 6.11
CA ASN A 222 36.09 -12.95 5.70
C ASN A 222 35.52 -12.10 4.55
N ARG A 223 34.84 -12.73 3.58
CA ARG A 223 34.16 -12.03 2.47
C ARG A 223 33.04 -11.10 2.95
N LEU A 224 32.36 -11.49 4.03
CA LEU A 224 31.22 -10.79 4.62
C LEU A 224 31.59 -9.94 5.84
N THR A 225 32.87 -9.65 6.09
CA THR A 225 33.29 -8.75 7.17
C THR A 225 34.34 -7.73 6.72
N GLY A 226 34.55 -6.70 7.56
CA GLY A 226 35.62 -5.72 7.44
C GLY A 226 35.70 -4.97 6.10
N PRO A 227 36.90 -4.79 5.53
CA PRO A 227 37.08 -4.13 4.24
C PRO A 227 36.34 -4.81 3.08
N MET A 228 36.24 -6.15 3.07
CA MET A 228 35.57 -6.88 1.98
C MET A 228 34.07 -6.61 1.95
N LEU A 229 33.41 -6.58 3.12
CA LEU A 229 32.02 -6.16 3.23
C LEU A 229 31.85 -4.68 2.83
N SER A 230 32.80 -3.81 3.19
CA SER A 230 32.77 -2.39 2.79
C SER A 230 32.72 -2.20 1.27
N THR A 231 33.56 -2.94 0.54
CA THR A 231 33.61 -2.88 -0.93
C THR A 231 32.30 -3.36 -1.55
N ARG A 232 31.74 -4.47 -1.04
CA ARG A 232 30.46 -5.02 -1.53
C ARG A 232 29.29 -4.08 -1.30
N LEU A 233 29.16 -3.52 -0.09
CA LEU A 233 28.12 -2.55 0.23
C LEU A 233 28.20 -1.31 -0.67
N LYS A 234 29.42 -0.81 -0.96
CA LYS A 234 29.61 0.31 -1.89
C LYS A 234 29.22 -0.05 -3.32
N SER A 235 29.57 -1.24 -3.78
CA SER A 235 29.16 -1.72 -5.11
C SER A 235 27.64 -1.78 -5.21
N LYS A 236 26.96 -2.41 -4.25
CA LYS A 236 25.50 -2.53 -4.25
C LYS A 236 24.78 -1.19 -4.13
N GLN A 237 25.34 -0.25 -3.37
CA GLN A 237 24.83 1.12 -3.34
C GLN A 237 24.88 1.75 -4.74
N LYS A 238 26.03 1.65 -5.41
CA LYS A 238 26.19 2.18 -6.77
C LYS A 238 25.22 1.53 -7.76
N ASP A 239 25.10 0.21 -7.72
CA ASP A 239 24.16 -0.54 -8.58
C ASP A 239 22.71 -0.10 -8.36
N PHE A 240 22.33 0.16 -7.09
CA PHE A 240 21.01 0.67 -6.74
C PHE A 240 20.78 2.09 -7.28
N GLU A 241 21.74 2.99 -7.08
CA GLU A 241 21.65 4.39 -7.53
C GLU A 241 21.54 4.47 -9.06
N GLU A 242 22.38 3.73 -9.79
CA GLU A 242 22.35 3.68 -11.25
C GLU A 242 21.01 3.13 -11.79
N ARG A 243 20.49 2.06 -11.19
CA ARG A 243 19.19 1.49 -11.56
C ARG A 243 18.03 2.44 -11.23
N TYR A 244 18.08 3.14 -10.10
CA TYR A 244 17.06 4.13 -9.73
C TYR A 244 16.98 5.23 -10.78
N ASP A 245 18.13 5.78 -11.18
CA ASP A 245 18.19 6.86 -12.18
C ASP A 245 17.67 6.38 -13.54
N GLN A 246 18.01 5.15 -13.95
CA GLN A 246 17.52 4.56 -15.21
C GLN A 246 16.00 4.41 -15.27
N ILE A 247 15.36 4.09 -14.14
CA ILE A 247 13.92 3.83 -14.09
C ILE A 247 13.11 5.11 -13.85
N PHE A 248 13.56 5.96 -12.91
CA PHE A 248 12.75 7.07 -12.38
C PHE A 248 13.25 8.47 -12.76
N ASN A 249 14.48 8.62 -13.29
CA ASN A 249 15.03 9.92 -13.69
C ASN A 249 15.25 10.04 -15.22
N ILE A 250 14.35 9.45 -16.01
CA ILE A 250 14.49 9.32 -17.47
C ILE A 250 14.68 10.68 -18.18
N ASN A 251 14.05 11.74 -17.69
CA ASN A 251 14.08 13.06 -18.34
C ASN A 251 15.12 14.02 -17.74
N ASN A 252 15.93 13.61 -16.75
CA ASN A 252 16.85 14.48 -15.99
C ASN A 252 16.21 15.77 -15.44
N LYS A 253 14.88 15.79 -15.28
CA LYS A 253 14.10 16.93 -14.78
C LYS A 253 14.14 17.03 -13.25
N ILE A 254 14.56 15.97 -12.56
CA ILE A 254 14.52 15.88 -11.10
C ILE A 254 15.82 16.45 -10.52
N VAL A 255 15.70 17.40 -9.58
CA VAL A 255 16.89 17.99 -8.95
C VAL A 255 17.48 17.08 -7.86
N SER A 256 18.77 17.27 -7.51
CA SER A 256 19.51 16.36 -6.60
C SER A 256 18.83 16.11 -5.24
N LYS A 257 18.15 17.12 -4.69
CA LYS A 257 17.39 17.00 -3.44
C LYS A 257 16.16 16.11 -3.58
N GLU A 258 15.45 16.19 -4.70
CA GLU A 258 14.27 15.36 -4.98
C GLU A 258 14.69 13.90 -5.23
N LEU A 259 15.82 13.70 -5.91
CA LEU A 259 16.39 12.36 -6.15
C LEU A 259 16.69 11.61 -4.86
N SER A 260 17.26 12.26 -3.84
CA SER A 260 17.54 11.59 -2.55
C SER A 260 16.26 11.25 -1.78
N VAL A 261 15.24 12.11 -1.84
CA VAL A 261 13.93 11.83 -1.23
C VAL A 261 13.20 10.70 -1.97
N GLY A 262 13.24 10.70 -3.30
CA GLY A 262 12.65 9.62 -4.10
C GLY A 262 13.31 8.26 -3.86
N ARG A 263 14.64 8.22 -3.76
CA ARG A 263 15.38 7.01 -3.36
C ARG A 263 14.97 6.53 -1.97
N ALA A 264 14.85 7.43 -1.00
CA ALA A 264 14.40 7.07 0.34
C ALA A 264 12.94 6.57 0.37
N ALA A 265 12.06 7.15 -0.45
CA ALA A 265 10.66 6.73 -0.58
C ALA A 265 10.55 5.30 -1.15
N LEU A 266 11.23 5.02 -2.26
CA LEU A 266 11.30 3.66 -2.84
C LEU A 266 11.91 2.66 -1.86
N SER A 267 13.05 3.03 -1.27
CA SER A 267 13.79 2.15 -0.36
C SER A 267 13.01 1.82 0.88
N SER A 268 12.28 2.78 1.45
CA SER A 268 11.46 2.57 2.63
C SER A 268 10.20 1.77 2.33
N LEU A 269 9.61 1.90 1.13
CA LEU A 269 8.56 1.00 0.65
C LEU A 269 9.08 -0.45 0.55
N LEU A 270 10.20 -0.66 -0.14
CA LEU A 270 10.79 -1.99 -0.33
C LEU A 270 11.27 -2.62 1.00
N GLY A 271 11.88 -1.81 1.87
CA GLY A 271 12.29 -2.22 3.21
C GLY A 271 11.13 -2.29 4.23
N GLY A 272 9.91 -1.96 3.80
CA GLY A 272 8.67 -2.20 4.52
C GLY A 272 7.98 -3.52 4.13
N ILE A 273 8.49 -4.24 3.13
CA ILE A 273 7.95 -5.54 2.75
C ILE A 273 8.20 -6.54 3.88
N GLY A 274 7.13 -7.20 4.33
CA GLY A 274 7.13 -8.20 5.39
C GLY A 274 6.71 -9.58 4.91
N TYR A 275 6.96 -10.58 5.75
CA TYR A 275 6.45 -11.94 5.60
C TYR A 275 5.73 -12.33 6.88
N PHE A 276 4.45 -12.64 6.75
CA PHE A 276 3.55 -12.95 7.85
C PHE A 276 2.97 -14.35 7.68
N TYR A 277 2.71 -15.04 8.79
CA TYR A 277 2.05 -16.35 8.78
C TYR A 277 1.09 -16.46 9.96
N GLY A 278 -0.12 -16.97 9.72
CA GLY A 278 -1.12 -17.12 10.77
C GLY A 278 -2.54 -17.28 10.23
N GLN A 279 -3.53 -17.01 11.08
CA GLN A 279 -4.95 -17.17 10.78
C GLN A 279 -5.71 -15.89 11.14
N SER A 280 -6.42 -15.31 10.17
CA SER A 280 -7.34 -14.19 10.40
C SER A 280 -8.58 -14.65 11.18
N LYS A 281 -9.17 -13.77 11.99
CA LYS A 281 -10.44 -14.04 12.69
C LYS A 281 -11.61 -13.50 11.88
N ILE A 282 -12.49 -14.40 11.43
CA ILE A 282 -13.64 -14.06 10.57
C ILE A 282 -14.92 -14.05 11.38
N ALA A 283 -15.64 -12.93 11.38
CA ALA A 283 -16.89 -12.77 12.12
C ALA A 283 -17.97 -13.73 11.60
N LEU A 284 -18.72 -14.31 12.55
CA LEU A 284 -19.91 -15.08 12.26
C LEU A 284 -21.11 -14.14 11.99
N PRO A 285 -22.11 -14.58 11.20
CA PRO A 285 -23.34 -13.82 11.02
C PRO A 285 -24.02 -13.49 12.36
N LYS A 286 -24.75 -12.37 12.42
CA LYS A 286 -25.46 -11.94 13.64
C LYS A 286 -26.37 -13.07 14.15
N GLY A 287 -26.30 -13.33 15.46
CA GLY A 287 -27.08 -14.38 16.13
C GLY A 287 -26.39 -15.75 16.17
N PHE A 288 -25.24 -15.92 15.50
CA PHE A 288 -24.44 -17.15 15.55
C PHE A 288 -23.26 -17.00 16.50
N SER A 289 -22.96 -18.05 17.24
CA SER A 289 -21.75 -18.20 18.05
C SER A 289 -21.25 -19.64 17.98
N GLN A 290 -19.95 -19.83 18.14
CA GLN A 290 -19.37 -21.14 18.36
C GLN A 290 -19.83 -21.74 19.69
N LYS A 291 -19.60 -23.06 19.87
CA LYS A 291 -19.93 -23.78 21.12
C LYS A 291 -19.20 -23.21 22.35
N ASN A 292 -18.02 -22.62 22.16
CA ASN A 292 -17.23 -21.98 23.20
C ASN A 292 -17.64 -20.52 23.48
N GLY A 293 -18.64 -19.99 22.77
CA GLY A 293 -19.12 -18.61 22.89
C GLY A 293 -18.48 -17.61 21.92
N ASP A 294 -17.47 -18.01 21.13
CA ASP A 294 -16.81 -17.11 20.19
C ASP A 294 -17.74 -16.68 19.05
N LYS A 295 -17.64 -15.40 18.67
CA LYS A 295 -18.41 -14.82 17.54
C LYS A 295 -17.64 -14.83 16.23
N TYR A 296 -16.59 -15.64 16.13
CA TYR A 296 -15.73 -15.71 14.96
C TYR A 296 -15.29 -17.14 14.68
N ILE A 297 -14.78 -17.40 13.48
CA ILE A 297 -14.05 -18.62 13.12
C ILE A 297 -12.64 -18.25 12.65
N PRO A 298 -11.61 -19.07 12.95
CA PRO A 298 -10.30 -18.87 12.37
C PRO A 298 -10.33 -19.23 10.87
N TYR A 299 -9.73 -18.38 10.05
CA TYR A 299 -9.43 -18.71 8.66
C TYR A 299 -8.36 -19.80 8.56
N TRP A 300 -8.09 -20.34 7.37
CA TRP A 300 -7.00 -21.32 7.22
C TRP A 300 -5.63 -20.66 7.48
N PRO A 301 -4.64 -21.41 8.00
CA PRO A 301 -3.28 -20.89 8.13
C PRO A 301 -2.73 -20.50 6.77
N ALA A 302 -2.29 -19.26 6.63
CA ALA A 302 -1.79 -18.73 5.37
C ALA A 302 -0.57 -17.84 5.58
N ALA A 303 0.28 -17.81 4.56
CA ALA A 303 1.40 -16.88 4.46
C ALA A 303 0.99 -15.64 3.66
N LEU A 304 1.53 -14.49 4.02
CA LEU A 304 1.41 -13.26 3.26
C LEU A 304 2.78 -12.58 3.15
N TYR A 305 3.27 -12.42 1.92
CA TYR A 305 4.42 -11.59 1.58
C TYR A 305 3.88 -10.29 0.97
N THR A 306 4.08 -9.16 1.65
CA THR A 306 3.39 -7.89 1.29
C THR A 306 4.12 -6.66 1.81
N ALA A 307 3.96 -5.52 1.13
CA ALA A 307 4.33 -4.22 1.71
C ALA A 307 3.36 -3.81 2.83
N VAL A 308 3.77 -2.84 3.66
CA VAL A 308 2.97 -2.31 4.77
C VAL A 308 2.84 -0.79 4.67
N PRO A 309 1.70 -0.17 5.04
CA PRO A 309 1.52 1.28 4.91
C PRO A 309 2.49 2.09 5.78
N SER A 310 2.72 1.65 7.02
CA SER A 310 3.68 2.25 7.95
C SER A 310 4.27 1.20 8.88
N ARG A 311 5.58 1.28 9.10
CA ARG A 311 6.32 0.38 10.00
C ARG A 311 5.98 0.55 11.48
N SER A 312 5.59 1.75 11.92
CA SER A 312 5.29 2.03 13.33
C SER A 312 3.83 1.74 13.69
N PHE A 313 2.90 2.12 12.81
CA PHE A 313 1.47 2.12 13.12
C PHE A 313 0.69 0.99 12.43
N PHE A 314 1.07 0.67 11.19
CA PHE A 314 0.36 -0.29 10.33
C PHE A 314 1.27 -1.40 9.79
N PRO A 315 2.05 -2.14 10.61
CA PRO A 315 3.05 -3.09 10.11
C PRO A 315 2.42 -4.44 9.69
N ARG A 316 1.42 -4.40 8.81
CA ARG A 316 0.64 -5.54 8.32
C ARG A 316 0.01 -5.24 6.97
N GLY A 317 -0.53 -6.27 6.31
CA GLY A 317 -1.14 -6.13 4.98
C GLY A 317 -2.51 -5.44 5.02
N PHE A 318 -2.68 -4.42 4.18
CA PHE A 318 -3.97 -3.76 3.91
C PHE A 318 -4.28 -3.86 2.41
N LEU A 319 -5.45 -4.42 2.08
CA LEU A 319 -5.78 -4.83 0.71
C LEU A 319 -5.77 -3.68 -0.28
N TRP A 320 -6.41 -2.57 0.06
CA TRP A 320 -6.51 -1.43 -0.87
C TRP A 320 -5.23 -0.58 -0.93
N ASP A 321 -4.45 -0.51 0.16
CA ASP A 321 -3.13 0.14 0.16
C ASP A 321 -2.18 -0.58 -0.81
N GLU A 322 -2.25 -1.92 -0.84
CA GLU A 322 -1.31 -2.74 -1.59
C GLU A 322 -1.33 -2.44 -3.10
N GLY A 323 -2.49 -2.16 -3.70
CA GLY A 323 -2.53 -1.77 -5.11
C GLY A 323 -1.72 -0.51 -5.43
N PHE A 324 -1.70 0.47 -4.51
CA PHE A 324 -0.86 1.66 -4.64
C PHE A 324 0.62 1.36 -4.40
N HIS A 325 0.94 0.45 -3.46
CA HIS A 325 2.32 -0.04 -3.28
C HIS A 325 2.83 -0.69 -4.57
N GLN A 326 2.00 -1.53 -5.19
CA GLN A 326 2.39 -2.31 -6.35
C GLN A 326 2.66 -1.44 -7.58
N LEU A 327 2.00 -0.29 -7.74
CA LEU A 327 2.31 0.67 -8.80
C LEU A 327 3.78 1.12 -8.78
N VAL A 328 4.37 1.28 -7.59
CA VAL A 328 5.79 1.63 -7.45
C VAL A 328 6.66 0.38 -7.59
N ILE A 329 6.30 -0.71 -6.90
CA ILE A 329 7.12 -1.92 -6.82
C ILE A 329 7.27 -2.58 -8.18
N TRP A 330 6.23 -2.67 -9.01
CA TRP A 330 6.34 -3.37 -10.30
C TRP A 330 7.30 -2.65 -11.27
N ARG A 331 7.35 -1.31 -11.22
CA ARG A 331 8.28 -0.49 -12.02
C ARG A 331 9.73 -0.69 -11.58
N TRP A 332 9.96 -1.00 -10.30
CA TRP A 332 11.27 -1.39 -9.80
C TRP A 332 11.60 -2.85 -10.13
N ASP A 333 10.74 -3.80 -9.74
CA ASP A 333 10.91 -5.23 -9.89
C ASP A 333 9.57 -5.96 -10.04
N ALA A 334 9.21 -6.27 -11.29
CA ALA A 334 7.95 -6.95 -11.62
C ALA A 334 7.81 -8.33 -10.94
N HIS A 335 8.91 -9.03 -10.67
CA HIS A 335 8.82 -10.36 -10.04
C HIS A 335 8.47 -10.25 -8.55
N ILE A 336 9.04 -9.29 -7.83
CA ILE A 336 8.60 -9.00 -6.45
C ILE A 336 7.12 -8.65 -6.43
N SER A 337 6.67 -7.82 -7.39
CA SER A 337 5.28 -7.40 -7.47
C SER A 337 4.32 -8.58 -7.70
N MET A 338 4.61 -9.43 -8.68
CA MET A 338 3.77 -10.60 -8.96
C MET A 338 3.78 -11.63 -7.82
N ASP A 339 4.90 -11.78 -7.09
CA ASP A 339 4.96 -12.65 -5.91
C ASP A 339 4.06 -12.14 -4.78
N ILE A 340 4.08 -10.83 -4.50
CA ILE A 340 3.19 -10.20 -3.53
C ILE A 340 1.72 -10.34 -3.94
N ILE A 341 1.38 -9.98 -5.18
CA ILE A 341 0.00 -10.11 -5.70
C ILE A 341 -0.44 -11.58 -5.61
N GLY A 342 0.44 -12.53 -5.94
CA GLY A 342 0.18 -13.95 -5.80
C GLY A 342 -0.18 -14.38 -4.37
N HIS A 343 0.52 -13.85 -3.36
CA HIS A 343 0.19 -14.12 -1.96
C HIS A 343 -1.18 -13.55 -1.57
N TRP A 344 -1.55 -12.35 -2.04
CA TRP A 344 -2.89 -11.80 -1.81
C TRP A 344 -3.99 -12.63 -2.46
N LEU A 345 -3.78 -13.11 -3.69
CA LEU A 345 -4.75 -13.98 -4.38
C LEU A 345 -4.89 -15.36 -3.74
N ASP A 346 -3.85 -15.86 -3.06
CA ASP A 346 -3.91 -17.10 -2.27
C ASP A 346 -4.83 -16.97 -1.03
N LEU A 347 -5.21 -15.76 -0.61
CA LEU A 347 -6.11 -15.50 0.52
C LEU A 347 -7.60 -15.45 0.13
N ILE A 348 -7.92 -15.58 -1.16
CA ILE A 348 -9.31 -15.65 -1.65
C ILE A 348 -9.97 -16.95 -1.15
N ASN A 349 -11.12 -16.85 -0.48
CA ASN A 349 -11.92 -18.03 -0.12
C ASN A 349 -12.76 -18.56 -1.28
N ALA A 350 -13.50 -19.63 -0.99
CA ALA A 350 -14.43 -20.25 -1.92
C ALA A 350 -15.49 -19.28 -2.48
N ASP A 351 -15.85 -18.23 -1.73
CA ASP A 351 -16.83 -17.22 -2.16
C ASP A 351 -16.22 -16.12 -3.02
N GLY A 352 -14.88 -16.07 -3.14
CA GLY A 352 -14.17 -15.00 -3.85
C GLY A 352 -13.76 -13.82 -2.97
N TRP A 353 -13.93 -13.88 -1.65
CA TRP A 353 -13.64 -12.78 -0.71
C TRP A 353 -12.21 -12.81 -0.15
N ILE A 354 -11.67 -11.61 0.11
CA ILE A 354 -10.38 -11.39 0.77
C ILE A 354 -10.60 -10.44 1.97
N PRO A 355 -10.13 -10.79 3.19
CA PRO A 355 -10.15 -9.86 4.30
C PRO A 355 -9.34 -8.58 4.00
N ARG A 356 -9.93 -7.40 4.30
CA ARG A 356 -9.31 -6.09 4.00
C ARG A 356 -8.01 -5.85 4.77
N GLU A 357 -7.89 -6.40 5.97
CA GLU A 357 -6.77 -6.21 6.88
C GLU A 357 -6.27 -7.56 7.37
N GLN A 358 -5.00 -7.87 7.09
CA GLN A 358 -4.41 -9.19 7.31
C GLN A 358 -3.61 -9.20 8.60
N ILE A 359 -4.22 -9.72 9.66
CA ILE A 359 -3.66 -9.77 11.02
C ILE A 359 -3.19 -11.20 11.29
N LEU A 360 -2.00 -11.53 10.79
CA LEU A 360 -1.46 -12.88 10.78
C LEU A 360 -0.33 -13.01 11.79
N GLY A 361 -0.56 -13.79 12.85
CA GLY A 361 0.42 -14.09 13.89
C GLY A 361 0.40 -13.11 15.07
N ALA A 362 1.13 -13.47 16.13
CA ALA A 362 1.10 -12.75 17.41
C ALA A 362 1.70 -11.33 17.30
N GLU A 363 2.76 -11.15 16.51
CA GLU A 363 3.37 -9.83 16.32
C GLU A 363 2.39 -8.83 15.69
N ALA A 364 1.67 -9.24 14.64
CA ALA A 364 0.66 -8.41 13.99
C ALA A 364 -0.50 -8.11 14.94
N LEU A 365 -1.01 -9.12 15.65
CA LEU A 365 -2.12 -8.99 16.60
C LEU A 365 -1.80 -7.99 17.73
N SER A 366 -0.56 -7.96 18.21
CA SER A 366 -0.12 -7.04 19.29
C SER A 366 -0.21 -5.55 18.91
N LYS A 367 -0.39 -5.24 17.61
CA LYS A 367 -0.46 -3.87 17.07
C LYS A 367 -1.86 -3.45 16.67
N VAL A 368 -2.88 -4.24 16.98
CA VAL A 368 -4.27 -3.95 16.59
C VAL A 368 -5.17 -3.95 17.82
N PRO A 369 -5.91 -2.86 18.08
CA PRO A 369 -6.99 -2.85 19.06
C PRO A 369 -8.02 -3.96 18.77
N GLU A 370 -8.56 -4.58 19.82
CA GLU A 370 -9.39 -5.78 19.72
C GLU A 370 -10.62 -5.59 18.80
N GLU A 371 -11.20 -4.39 18.79
CA GLU A 371 -12.37 -4.03 17.99
C GLU A 371 -12.13 -4.10 16.46
N PHE A 372 -10.88 -4.03 16.00
CA PHE A 372 -10.52 -4.07 14.58
C PHE A 372 -10.02 -5.44 14.12
N VAL A 373 -9.87 -6.41 15.04
CA VAL A 373 -9.32 -7.72 14.71
C VAL A 373 -10.29 -8.54 13.85
N LEU A 374 -11.59 -8.48 14.15
CA LEU A 374 -12.61 -9.26 13.44
C LEU A 374 -12.86 -8.73 12.02
N GLN A 375 -12.72 -9.62 11.04
CA GLN A 375 -12.98 -9.33 9.64
C GLN A 375 -14.36 -9.84 9.22
N TYR A 376 -15.11 -9.07 8.43
CA TYR A 376 -16.49 -9.37 8.07
C TYR A 376 -16.60 -9.77 6.58
N PRO A 377 -17.08 -10.98 6.24
CA PRO A 377 -17.17 -11.45 4.85
C PRO A 377 -18.08 -10.65 3.92
N SER A 378 -19.02 -9.86 4.46
CA SER A 378 -19.86 -8.95 3.69
C SER A 378 -19.12 -7.68 3.24
N ASN A 379 -17.99 -7.38 3.88
CA ASN A 379 -17.29 -6.11 3.72
C ASN A 379 -16.24 -6.21 2.62
N GLY A 380 -16.39 -5.38 1.59
CA GLY A 380 -15.39 -5.20 0.53
C GLY A 380 -14.32 -4.17 0.89
N ASN A 381 -13.37 -3.98 -0.03
CA ASN A 381 -12.40 -2.87 0.00
C ASN A 381 -12.00 -2.50 -1.44
N PRO A 382 -11.63 -1.25 -1.79
CA PRO A 382 -11.31 -0.91 -3.17
C PRO A 382 -10.33 -1.90 -3.80
N PRO A 383 -10.65 -2.48 -4.97
CA PRO A 383 -9.88 -3.55 -5.57
C PRO A 383 -8.66 -3.00 -6.32
N THR A 384 -7.82 -2.24 -5.62
CA THR A 384 -6.71 -1.46 -6.19
C THR A 384 -5.60 -2.33 -6.80
N LEU A 385 -5.52 -3.63 -6.48
CA LEU A 385 -4.59 -4.55 -7.14
C LEU A 385 -4.79 -4.58 -8.67
N PHE A 386 -6.00 -4.29 -9.15
CA PHE A 386 -6.26 -4.15 -10.60
C PHE A 386 -5.54 -2.96 -11.24
N LEU A 387 -5.09 -1.95 -10.47
CA LEU A 387 -4.25 -0.87 -10.98
C LEU A 387 -2.93 -1.43 -11.53
N ALA A 388 -2.20 -2.19 -10.71
CA ALA A 388 -0.92 -2.77 -11.07
C ALA A 388 -1.06 -3.90 -12.11
N LEU A 389 -2.08 -4.75 -11.99
CA LEU A 389 -2.33 -5.82 -12.95
C LEU A 389 -2.63 -5.29 -14.35
N ARG A 390 -3.41 -4.21 -14.45
CA ARG A 390 -3.68 -3.55 -15.73
C ARG A 390 -2.43 -2.91 -16.30
N ASP A 391 -1.59 -2.28 -15.48
CA ASP A 391 -0.30 -1.73 -15.90
C ASP A 391 0.63 -2.82 -16.47
N LEU A 392 0.76 -3.96 -15.78
CA LEU A 392 1.57 -5.09 -16.26
C LEU A 392 1.05 -5.62 -17.61
N ALA A 393 -0.26 -5.81 -17.75
CA ALA A 393 -0.86 -6.25 -19.01
C ALA A 393 -0.63 -5.22 -20.15
N SER A 394 -0.76 -3.94 -19.84
CA SER A 394 -0.55 -2.85 -20.81
C SER A 394 0.93 -2.72 -21.20
N GLY A 395 1.86 -2.92 -20.27
CA GLY A 395 3.30 -2.85 -20.52
C GLY A 395 3.79 -3.95 -21.47
N ILE A 396 3.18 -5.14 -21.45
CA ILE A 396 3.47 -6.20 -22.44
C ILE A 396 3.13 -5.70 -23.85
N HIS A 397 1.96 -5.09 -24.05
CA HIS A 397 1.54 -4.58 -25.36
C HIS A 397 2.39 -3.42 -25.84
N ALA A 398 2.84 -2.58 -24.91
CA ALA A 398 3.71 -1.45 -25.19
C ALA A 398 5.18 -1.87 -25.37
N HIS A 399 5.51 -3.18 -25.40
CA HIS A 399 6.86 -3.72 -25.50
C HIS A 399 7.84 -3.13 -24.46
N GLN A 400 7.35 -2.93 -23.23
CA GLN A 400 8.13 -2.38 -22.12
C GLN A 400 8.98 -3.44 -21.40
N PHE A 401 8.75 -4.72 -21.70
CA PHE A 401 9.44 -5.85 -21.09
C PHE A 401 10.27 -6.59 -22.14
N SER A 402 11.36 -7.24 -21.71
CA SER A 402 12.04 -8.23 -22.55
C SER A 402 11.11 -9.42 -22.84
N ASP A 403 11.38 -10.17 -23.91
CA ASP A 403 10.55 -11.33 -24.29
C ASP A 403 10.43 -12.35 -23.14
N GLU A 404 11.52 -12.58 -22.39
CA GLU A 404 11.52 -13.48 -21.23
C GLU A 404 10.64 -12.96 -20.09
N GLU A 405 10.71 -11.66 -19.80
CA GLU A 405 9.87 -11.04 -18.76
C GLU A 405 8.40 -11.02 -19.17
N ALA A 406 8.11 -10.68 -20.42
CA ALA A 406 6.76 -10.70 -20.96
C ALA A 406 6.15 -12.10 -20.84
N GLU A 407 6.87 -13.16 -21.18
CA GLU A 407 6.39 -14.55 -21.05
C GLU A 407 6.10 -14.93 -19.59
N LYS A 408 6.96 -14.52 -18.64
CA LYS A 408 6.73 -14.76 -17.20
C LYS A 408 5.50 -14.02 -16.68
N ILE A 409 5.35 -12.74 -17.05
CA ILE A 409 4.17 -11.94 -16.67
C ILE A 409 2.92 -12.56 -17.28
N SER A 410 2.96 -12.98 -18.54
CA SER A 410 1.85 -13.65 -19.24
C SER A 410 1.42 -14.93 -18.53
N THR A 411 2.38 -15.77 -18.17
CA THR A 411 2.15 -17.00 -17.42
C THR A 411 1.54 -16.72 -16.05
N PHE A 412 2.02 -15.69 -15.35
CA PHE A 412 1.46 -15.26 -14.07
C PHE A 412 0.01 -14.79 -14.23
N LEU A 413 -0.27 -13.87 -15.16
CA LEU A 413 -1.61 -13.34 -15.41
C LEU A 413 -2.60 -14.46 -15.77
N LYS A 414 -2.18 -15.42 -16.60
CA LYS A 414 -3.00 -16.59 -16.95
C LYS A 414 -3.40 -17.43 -15.74
N ARG A 415 -2.48 -17.64 -14.79
CA ARG A 415 -2.75 -18.38 -13.55
C ARG A 415 -3.60 -17.55 -12.57
N ALA A 416 -3.30 -16.26 -12.47
CA ALA A 416 -4.02 -15.33 -11.60
C ALA A 416 -5.47 -15.12 -12.05
N TYR A 417 -5.74 -15.18 -13.35
CA TYR A 417 -7.05 -14.88 -13.94
C TYR A 417 -8.22 -15.62 -13.28
N VAL A 418 -8.05 -16.91 -12.94
CA VAL A 418 -9.11 -17.70 -12.27
C VAL A 418 -9.47 -17.11 -10.91
N ARG A 419 -8.47 -16.76 -10.10
CA ARG A 419 -8.66 -16.16 -8.78
C ARG A 419 -9.19 -14.73 -8.88
N LEU A 420 -8.66 -13.95 -9.83
CA LEU A 420 -9.15 -12.60 -10.12
C LEU A 420 -10.62 -12.59 -10.55
N ASN A 421 -11.03 -13.57 -11.37
CA ASN A 421 -12.42 -13.78 -11.75
C ASN A 421 -13.29 -14.06 -10.52
N SER A 422 -12.89 -14.96 -9.62
CA SER A 422 -13.63 -15.21 -8.36
C SER A 422 -13.77 -13.93 -7.52
N TRP A 423 -12.69 -13.16 -7.38
CA TRP A 423 -12.72 -11.91 -6.63
C TRP A 423 -13.60 -10.85 -7.27
N PHE A 424 -13.53 -10.70 -8.59
CA PHE A 424 -14.41 -9.83 -9.36
C PHE A 424 -15.88 -10.21 -9.19
N GLN A 425 -16.20 -11.50 -9.36
CA GLN A 425 -17.58 -11.98 -9.24
C GLN A 425 -18.13 -11.84 -7.82
N TRP A 426 -17.29 -11.95 -6.80
CA TRP A 426 -17.67 -11.61 -5.43
C TRP A 426 -18.12 -10.16 -5.32
N PHE A 427 -17.37 -9.19 -5.86
CA PHE A 427 -17.84 -7.79 -5.88
C PHE A 427 -19.12 -7.62 -6.69
N ASN A 428 -19.15 -8.17 -7.91
CA ASN A 428 -20.24 -7.99 -8.84
C ASN A 428 -21.57 -8.58 -8.33
N SER A 429 -21.51 -9.64 -7.52
CA SER A 429 -22.68 -10.24 -6.89
C SER A 429 -23.02 -9.58 -5.56
N THR A 430 -22.05 -9.43 -4.66
CA THR A 430 -22.32 -9.04 -3.27
C THR A 430 -22.41 -7.55 -3.03
N GLN A 431 -21.83 -6.71 -3.89
CA GLN A 431 -21.86 -5.25 -3.73
C GLN A 431 -22.75 -4.57 -4.78
N SER A 432 -23.54 -5.36 -5.52
CA SER A 432 -24.51 -4.86 -6.50
C SER A 432 -25.61 -4.06 -5.82
N GLY A 433 -25.95 -2.91 -6.39
CA GLY A 433 -27.05 -2.07 -5.93
C GLY A 433 -28.40 -2.54 -6.48
N LYS A 434 -29.47 -1.88 -6.02
CA LYS A 434 -30.84 -2.18 -6.40
C LYS A 434 -31.13 -2.03 -7.91
N TYR A 435 -30.39 -1.15 -8.58
CA TYR A 435 -30.55 -0.88 -10.01
C TYR A 435 -29.36 -1.42 -10.81
N GLU A 436 -29.61 -1.82 -12.05
CA GLU A 436 -28.57 -2.34 -12.95
C GLU A 436 -27.42 -1.32 -13.10
N GLY A 437 -26.18 -1.80 -13.00
CA GLY A 437 -24.98 -0.95 -13.11
C GLY A 437 -24.71 -0.04 -11.91
N THR A 438 -25.46 -0.20 -10.81
CA THR A 438 -25.21 0.50 -9.53
C THR A 438 -24.55 -0.43 -8.52
N PHE A 439 -23.78 0.16 -7.61
CA PHE A 439 -23.08 -0.56 -6.55
C PHE A 439 -23.14 0.23 -5.25
N PHE A 440 -23.05 -0.45 -4.11
CA PHE A 440 -22.97 0.20 -2.81
C PHE A 440 -22.07 -0.59 -1.85
N TRP A 441 -21.59 0.12 -0.83
CA TRP A 441 -20.64 -0.41 0.14
C TRP A 441 -21.40 -0.96 1.34
N HIS A 442 -21.25 -2.25 1.60
CA HIS A 442 -21.75 -2.85 2.84
C HIS A 442 -20.92 -2.42 4.05
N GLY A 443 -21.46 -2.64 5.25
CA GLY A 443 -20.76 -2.43 6.53
C GLY A 443 -20.96 -1.07 7.19
N ARG A 444 -21.80 -0.18 6.63
CA ARG A 444 -22.20 1.08 7.29
C ARG A 444 -23.18 0.80 8.45
N ASP A 445 -23.04 1.55 9.55
CA ASP A 445 -23.95 1.44 10.70
C ASP A 445 -25.19 2.32 10.53
N ASN A 446 -26.32 1.71 10.20
CA ASN A 446 -27.60 2.42 10.03
C ASN A 446 -28.32 2.75 11.34
N MET A 447 -27.85 2.24 12.49
CA MET A 447 -28.47 2.44 13.80
C MET A 447 -27.66 3.35 14.73
N THR A 448 -26.48 3.81 14.30
CA THR A 448 -25.60 4.63 15.15
C THR A 448 -26.27 5.92 15.63
N THR A 449 -26.18 6.14 16.94
CA THR A 449 -26.59 7.38 17.61
C THR A 449 -25.38 8.21 18.06
N ARG A 450 -24.16 7.74 17.79
CA ARG A 450 -22.91 8.39 18.26
C ARG A 450 -22.13 9.06 17.14
N GLU A 451 -22.26 8.55 15.93
CA GLU A 451 -21.58 9.10 14.76
C GLU A 451 -22.42 10.19 14.11
N LEU A 452 -21.82 11.36 13.83
CA LEU A 452 -22.47 12.45 13.10
C LEU A 452 -22.94 12.02 11.70
N ASN A 453 -22.10 11.23 11.02
CA ASN A 453 -22.40 10.56 9.77
C ASN A 453 -21.83 9.13 9.84
N PRO A 454 -22.62 8.08 9.56
CA PRO A 454 -22.13 6.70 9.65
C PRO A 454 -20.92 6.45 8.77
N LYS A 455 -19.84 5.89 9.35
CA LYS A 455 -18.59 5.59 8.61
C LYS A 455 -18.80 4.57 7.50
N THR A 456 -17.91 4.61 6.50
CA THR A 456 -17.84 3.64 5.40
C THR A 456 -16.43 3.05 5.31
N LEU A 457 -16.00 2.33 6.35
CA LEU A 457 -14.64 1.74 6.45
C LEU A 457 -14.28 0.85 5.25
N THR A 458 -15.30 0.25 4.63
CA THR A 458 -15.17 -0.60 3.46
C THR A 458 -14.72 0.16 2.23
N SER A 459 -14.98 1.46 2.10
CA SER A 459 -14.51 2.21 0.93
C SER A 459 -13.05 2.65 1.02
N GLY A 460 -12.40 2.51 2.19
CA GLY A 460 -11.08 3.08 2.45
C GLY A 460 -11.08 4.60 2.70
N LEU A 461 -12.25 5.25 2.59
CA LEU A 461 -12.46 6.67 2.90
C LEU A 461 -13.37 6.80 4.13
N ASP A 462 -12.88 6.30 5.26
CA ASP A 462 -13.64 5.96 6.48
C ASP A 462 -14.73 6.94 6.89
N ASP A 463 -14.41 8.23 7.05
CA ASP A 463 -15.33 9.27 7.49
C ASP A 463 -15.74 10.23 6.36
N TYR A 464 -15.43 9.92 5.09
CA TYR A 464 -15.93 10.72 3.96
C TYR A 464 -17.46 10.70 4.01
N PRO A 465 -18.11 11.87 3.99
CA PRO A 465 -19.53 11.94 4.31
C PRO A 465 -20.38 11.35 3.18
N ARG A 466 -21.24 10.39 3.52
CA ARG A 466 -22.21 9.77 2.61
C ARG A 466 -23.65 10.01 3.08
N ALA A 467 -24.63 9.30 2.53
CA ALA A 467 -26.03 9.41 2.95
C ALA A 467 -26.14 9.30 4.49
N SER A 468 -26.91 10.19 5.11
CA SER A 468 -26.93 10.30 6.58
C SER A 468 -27.73 9.20 7.26
N HIS A 469 -28.57 8.47 6.51
CA HIS A 469 -29.36 7.34 6.98
C HIS A 469 -29.13 6.16 6.02
N PRO A 470 -28.09 5.34 6.27
CA PRO A 470 -27.68 4.24 5.39
C PRO A 470 -28.81 3.22 5.18
N ASN A 471 -28.99 2.79 3.94
CA ASN A 471 -29.94 1.74 3.55
C ASN A 471 -29.61 1.19 2.15
N ASP A 472 -30.39 0.22 1.69
CA ASP A 472 -30.14 -0.45 0.41
C ASP A 472 -30.54 0.39 -0.84
N GLU A 473 -30.96 1.65 -0.66
CA GLU A 473 -31.18 2.61 -1.76
C GLU A 473 -29.91 3.40 -2.12
N GLU A 474 -28.82 3.18 -1.39
CA GLU A 474 -27.56 3.88 -1.63
C GLU A 474 -26.93 3.49 -2.98
N ARG A 475 -26.30 4.46 -3.63
CA ARG A 475 -25.51 4.27 -4.86
C ARG A 475 -24.20 5.02 -4.69
N HIS A 476 -23.08 4.29 -4.72
CA HIS A 476 -21.76 4.84 -4.47
C HIS A 476 -20.94 4.97 -5.75
N VAL A 477 -20.63 6.21 -6.14
CA VAL A 477 -19.99 6.50 -7.44
C VAL A 477 -18.55 5.98 -7.49
N ASP A 478 -17.84 6.03 -6.36
CA ASP A 478 -16.47 5.52 -6.23
C ASP A 478 -16.41 4.02 -6.47
N LEU A 479 -17.33 3.24 -5.88
CA LEU A 479 -17.39 1.80 -6.10
C LEU A 479 -17.74 1.43 -7.54
N ARG A 480 -18.67 2.16 -8.18
CA ARG A 480 -18.96 1.98 -9.61
C ARG A 480 -17.69 2.19 -10.46
N CYS A 481 -16.91 3.22 -10.17
CA CYS A 481 -15.64 3.49 -10.84
C CYS A 481 -14.57 2.42 -10.57
N TRP A 482 -14.52 1.86 -9.36
CA TRP A 482 -13.66 0.71 -9.08
C TRP A 482 -14.06 -0.54 -9.86
N MET A 483 -15.35 -0.79 -10.04
CA MET A 483 -15.85 -1.89 -10.87
C MET A 483 -15.53 -1.68 -12.35
N LEU A 484 -15.56 -0.45 -12.84
CA LEU A 484 -15.07 -0.13 -14.19
C LEU A 484 -13.59 -0.50 -14.35
N LEU A 485 -12.72 -0.11 -13.40
CA LEU A 485 -11.30 -0.50 -13.41
C LEU A 485 -11.13 -2.02 -13.44
N ALA A 486 -11.81 -2.72 -12.52
CA ALA A 486 -11.70 -4.17 -12.40
C ALA A 486 -12.14 -4.88 -13.68
N THR A 487 -13.28 -4.46 -14.24
CA THR A 487 -13.82 -5.01 -15.49
C THR A 487 -12.87 -4.75 -16.66
N ASN A 488 -12.33 -3.53 -16.80
CA ASN A 488 -11.37 -3.19 -17.85
C ASN A 488 -10.07 -4.00 -17.72
N CYS A 489 -9.60 -4.25 -16.50
CA CYS A 489 -8.44 -5.10 -16.26
C CYS A 489 -8.72 -6.55 -16.68
N MET A 490 -9.85 -7.14 -16.26
CA MET A 490 -10.26 -8.50 -16.64
C MET A 490 -10.38 -8.65 -18.15
N ARG A 491 -11.00 -7.68 -18.83
CA ARG A 491 -11.06 -7.57 -20.29
C ARG A 491 -9.67 -7.53 -20.93
N SER A 492 -8.77 -6.68 -20.43
CA SER A 492 -7.41 -6.53 -20.97
C SER A 492 -6.60 -7.82 -20.86
N ILE A 493 -6.70 -8.52 -19.72
CA ILE A 493 -6.03 -9.81 -19.52
C ILE A 493 -6.64 -10.89 -20.43
N ALA A 494 -7.97 -10.95 -20.56
CA ALA A 494 -8.65 -11.93 -21.41
C ALA A 494 -8.25 -11.78 -22.89
N GLY A 495 -8.30 -10.55 -23.41
CA GLY A 495 -7.91 -10.26 -24.80
C GLY A 495 -6.43 -10.58 -25.06
N PHE A 496 -5.55 -10.24 -24.10
CA PHE A 496 -4.12 -10.58 -24.18
C PHE A 496 -3.89 -12.08 -24.26
N LEU A 497 -4.56 -12.84 -23.39
CA LEU A 497 -4.43 -14.30 -23.32
C LEU A 497 -5.21 -15.01 -24.44
N LYS A 498 -5.86 -14.27 -25.34
CA LYS A 498 -6.70 -14.76 -26.44
C LYS A 498 -7.76 -15.76 -25.94
N MET A 499 -8.41 -15.41 -24.83
CA MET A 499 -9.38 -16.27 -24.15
C MET A 499 -10.77 -16.20 -24.80
N ASP A 500 -10.99 -16.92 -25.91
CA ASP A 500 -12.32 -17.00 -26.54
C ASP A 500 -13.32 -17.78 -25.67
N SER A 501 -13.94 -17.09 -24.72
CA SER A 501 -14.85 -17.67 -23.72
C SER A 501 -16.10 -16.81 -23.55
N SER A 502 -17.20 -17.40 -23.09
CA SER A 502 -18.41 -16.63 -22.76
C SER A 502 -18.14 -15.56 -21.70
N LEU A 503 -17.24 -15.84 -20.75
CA LEU A 503 -16.81 -14.89 -19.73
C LEU A 503 -16.17 -13.63 -20.31
N GLU A 504 -15.34 -13.78 -21.36
CA GLU A 504 -14.77 -12.64 -22.06
C GLU A 504 -15.88 -11.72 -22.57
N LYS A 505 -16.88 -12.27 -23.28
CA LYS A 505 -18.02 -11.50 -23.80
C LYS A 505 -18.79 -10.75 -22.70
N ASP A 506 -18.96 -11.38 -21.53
CA ASP A 506 -19.61 -10.74 -20.38
C ASP A 506 -18.79 -9.54 -19.86
N TYR A 507 -17.45 -9.66 -19.79
CA TYR A 507 -16.56 -8.57 -19.42
C TYR A 507 -16.58 -7.42 -20.43
N TYR A 508 -16.62 -7.71 -21.72
CA TYR A 508 -16.78 -6.68 -22.75
C TYR A 508 -18.10 -5.92 -22.57
N LYS A 509 -19.23 -6.64 -22.43
CA LYS A 509 -20.55 -6.03 -22.24
C LYS A 509 -20.60 -5.15 -21.00
N LEU A 510 -20.09 -5.64 -19.86
CA LEU A 510 -20.10 -4.89 -18.61
C LEU A 510 -19.13 -3.70 -18.65
N SER A 511 -17.96 -3.85 -19.30
CA SER A 511 -16.99 -2.77 -19.51
C SER A 511 -17.64 -1.63 -20.29
N ASP A 512 -18.30 -1.96 -21.40
CA ASP A 512 -18.98 -0.98 -22.26
C ASP A 512 -20.16 -0.30 -21.51
N GLN A 513 -20.92 -1.05 -20.71
CA GLN A 513 -21.98 -0.49 -19.88
C GLN A 513 -21.47 0.46 -18.79
N LEU A 514 -20.36 0.12 -18.12
CA LEU A 514 -19.81 0.92 -17.03
C LEU A 514 -19.01 2.13 -17.53
N SER A 515 -18.41 2.05 -18.73
CA SER A 515 -17.68 3.15 -19.36
C SER A 515 -18.60 4.15 -20.06
N ASP A 516 -19.83 3.75 -20.43
CA ASP A 516 -20.79 4.60 -21.11
C ASP A 516 -21.13 5.87 -20.30
N PHE A 517 -20.76 7.02 -20.87
CA PHE A 517 -20.93 8.33 -20.25
C PHE A 517 -22.40 8.67 -20.03
N GLU A 518 -23.27 8.31 -20.97
CA GLU A 518 -24.71 8.50 -20.80
C GLU A 518 -25.23 7.68 -19.63
N THR A 519 -24.84 6.41 -19.51
CA THR A 519 -25.25 5.52 -18.41
C THR A 519 -24.72 5.97 -17.06
N LEU A 520 -23.50 6.50 -16.99
CA LEU A 520 -23.02 7.13 -15.75
C LEU A 520 -23.91 8.31 -15.32
N ASN A 521 -24.45 9.05 -16.29
CA ASN A 521 -25.29 10.22 -16.09
C ASN A 521 -26.80 9.93 -16.21
N LYS A 522 -27.19 8.67 -16.43
CA LYS A 522 -28.57 8.31 -16.77
C LYS A 522 -29.49 8.69 -15.62
N ARG A 523 -30.71 9.04 -15.99
CA ARG A 523 -31.81 9.28 -15.06
C ARG A 523 -32.71 8.06 -15.06
N HIS A 524 -32.90 7.42 -13.90
CA HIS A 524 -33.86 6.34 -13.79
C HIS A 524 -35.28 6.92 -13.60
N LEU A 525 -36.25 6.41 -14.36
CA LEU A 525 -37.64 6.82 -14.24
C LEU A 525 -38.23 6.21 -12.95
N PHE A 526 -38.48 7.03 -11.92
CA PHE A 526 -39.08 6.57 -10.67
C PHE A 526 -40.61 6.52 -10.77
N ASN A 527 -41.21 7.53 -11.42
CA ASN A 527 -42.60 7.55 -11.87
C ASN A 527 -42.78 8.58 -13.01
N ALA A 528 -44.02 8.82 -13.48
CA ALA A 528 -44.32 9.72 -14.61
C ALA A 528 -43.82 11.16 -14.43
N ASP A 529 -43.56 11.60 -13.19
CA ASP A 529 -43.21 13.00 -12.87
C ASP A 529 -41.84 13.15 -12.18
N ASN A 530 -41.16 12.05 -11.78
CA ASN A 530 -39.87 12.08 -11.07
C ASN A 530 -38.83 11.16 -11.69
N TYR A 531 -37.64 11.73 -11.89
CA TYR A 531 -36.44 11.04 -12.33
C TYR A 531 -35.46 10.93 -11.16
N ASP A 532 -34.99 9.73 -10.85
CA ASP A 532 -33.87 9.51 -9.94
C ASP A 532 -32.56 9.79 -10.67
N LEU A 533 -31.79 10.76 -10.15
CA LEU A 533 -30.42 11.02 -10.60
C LEU A 533 -29.52 9.85 -10.18
N MET A 534 -28.70 9.33 -11.10
CA MET A 534 -27.69 8.32 -10.74
C MET A 534 -26.57 8.96 -9.91
N HIS A 535 -25.76 9.83 -10.52
CA HIS A 535 -24.62 10.45 -9.85
C HIS A 535 -24.36 11.91 -10.21
N LEU A 536 -24.76 12.38 -11.40
CA LEU A 536 -24.47 13.73 -11.87
C LEU A 536 -25.50 14.75 -11.34
N ASP A 537 -25.02 15.86 -10.77
CA ASP A 537 -25.81 17.07 -10.60
C ASP A 537 -25.63 18.00 -11.80
N ASP A 538 -26.69 18.16 -12.60
CA ASP A 538 -26.64 18.92 -13.86
C ASP A 538 -26.37 20.42 -13.67
N LYS A 539 -26.58 20.95 -12.47
CA LYS A 539 -26.34 22.37 -12.18
C LYS A 539 -24.86 22.66 -11.95
N THR A 540 -24.19 21.80 -11.19
CA THR A 540 -22.79 22.01 -10.80
C THR A 540 -21.81 21.22 -11.65
N GLY A 541 -22.26 20.18 -12.37
CA GLY A 541 -21.40 19.23 -13.06
C GLY A 541 -20.59 18.33 -12.11
N ALA A 542 -20.95 18.31 -10.83
CA ALA A 542 -20.33 17.46 -9.81
C ALA A 542 -20.99 16.08 -9.76
N TYR A 543 -20.19 15.05 -9.47
CA TYR A 543 -20.69 13.72 -9.17
C TYR A 543 -20.88 13.53 -7.66
N PHE A 544 -21.94 12.84 -7.29
CA PHE A 544 -22.30 12.55 -5.90
C PHE A 544 -22.76 11.10 -5.74
N ASP A 545 -22.63 10.61 -4.51
CA ASP A 545 -23.40 9.46 -4.08
C ASP A 545 -24.89 9.82 -4.03
N PHE A 546 -25.75 8.81 -4.10
CA PHE A 546 -27.19 8.96 -3.89
C PHE A 546 -27.63 8.13 -2.69
N GLY A 547 -28.58 8.62 -1.90
CA GLY A 547 -29.19 7.83 -0.84
C GLY A 547 -30.14 8.63 0.06
N ASN A 548 -30.61 7.99 1.13
CA ASN A 548 -31.51 8.63 2.09
C ASN A 548 -30.76 9.60 3.01
N HIS A 549 -30.88 10.90 2.74
CA HIS A 549 -30.00 11.92 3.29
C HIS A 549 -30.75 13.16 3.78
N THR A 550 -30.13 13.83 4.76
CA THR A 550 -30.47 15.17 5.24
C THR A 550 -29.18 15.81 5.79
N GLU A 551 -28.99 17.08 5.46
CA GLU A 551 -27.90 17.92 5.98
C GLU A 551 -28.14 18.36 7.43
N LYS A 552 -29.37 18.21 7.94
CA LYS A 552 -29.77 18.71 9.26
C LYS A 552 -29.50 17.70 10.36
N VAL A 553 -28.24 17.32 10.52
CA VAL A 553 -27.74 16.48 11.62
C VAL A 553 -26.73 17.25 12.46
N ARG A 554 -26.72 17.01 13.78
CA ARG A 554 -25.71 17.57 14.68
C ARG A 554 -25.36 16.61 15.82
N LEU A 555 -24.18 16.81 16.41
CA LEU A 555 -23.84 16.21 17.70
C LEU A 555 -24.24 17.16 18.83
N ARG A 556 -24.91 16.64 19.85
CA ARG A 556 -25.36 17.37 21.02
C ARG A 556 -25.00 16.60 22.28
N TRP A 557 -24.56 17.31 23.31
CA TRP A 557 -24.33 16.74 24.62
C TRP A 557 -25.65 16.45 25.32
N TYR A 558 -25.81 15.21 25.76
CA TYR A 558 -26.91 14.76 26.62
C TYR A 558 -26.34 14.47 28.00
N GLU A 559 -27.02 15.00 29.02
CA GLU A 559 -26.69 14.76 30.42
C GLU A 559 -27.69 13.76 30.99
N ASP A 560 -27.19 12.59 31.38
CA ASP A 560 -27.93 11.66 32.21
C ASP A 560 -27.63 11.98 33.67
N ARG A 561 -28.57 12.69 34.32
CA ARG A 561 -28.45 13.12 35.72
C ARG A 561 -28.52 11.94 36.70
N GLU A 562 -29.15 10.84 36.32
CA GLU A 562 -29.25 9.65 37.18
C GLU A 562 -27.97 8.81 37.10
N ALA A 563 -27.40 8.64 35.92
CA ALA A 563 -26.14 7.93 35.73
C ALA A 563 -24.88 8.78 36.00
N MET A 564 -25.03 10.07 36.32
CA MET A 564 -23.93 11.07 36.38
C MET A 564 -23.01 11.01 35.16
N LYS A 565 -23.59 10.79 33.98
CA LYS A 565 -22.85 10.57 32.74
C LYS A 565 -23.22 11.63 31.71
N ARG A 566 -22.22 12.09 30.97
CA ARG A 566 -22.40 13.00 29.84
C ARG A 566 -21.99 12.26 28.57
N GLU A 567 -22.86 12.23 27.57
CA GLU A 567 -22.60 11.57 26.28
C GLU A 567 -22.86 12.53 25.12
N LEU A 568 -22.02 12.45 24.08
CA LEU A 568 -22.20 13.19 22.84
C LEU A 568 -22.98 12.32 21.84
N LEU A 569 -24.24 12.68 21.56
CA LEU A 569 -25.12 11.89 20.68
C LEU A 569 -25.57 12.71 19.48
N ARG A 570 -25.85 12.00 18.38
CA ARG A 570 -26.42 12.53 17.15
C ARG A 570 -27.90 12.86 17.31
N GLU A 571 -28.28 14.01 16.79
CA GLU A 571 -29.66 14.48 16.68
C GLU A 571 -29.96 14.79 15.20
N THR A 572 -31.06 14.23 14.69
CA THR A 572 -31.58 14.48 13.35
C THR A 572 -32.71 15.51 13.46
N LEU A 573 -32.53 16.67 12.84
CA LEU A 573 -33.44 17.82 12.97
C LEU A 573 -34.49 17.90 11.84
N GLU A 574 -34.27 17.18 10.74
CA GLU A 574 -35.19 17.11 9.59
C GLU A 574 -35.21 15.67 9.08
N ALA A 575 -36.38 15.20 8.63
CA ALA A 575 -36.48 13.84 8.06
C ALA A 575 -35.62 13.72 6.79
N PRO A 576 -34.88 12.61 6.61
CA PRO A 576 -34.10 12.40 5.40
C PRO A 576 -35.00 12.10 4.20
N GLN A 577 -34.48 12.39 3.00
CA GLN A 577 -35.11 12.11 1.72
C GLN A 577 -34.09 11.47 0.76
N LEU A 578 -34.57 10.68 -0.20
CA LEU A 578 -33.75 10.14 -1.28
C LEU A 578 -33.29 11.30 -2.19
N GLN A 579 -31.98 11.54 -2.23
CA GLN A 579 -31.38 12.62 -3.00
C GLN A 579 -29.88 12.37 -3.26
N LEU A 580 -29.28 13.19 -4.13
CA LEU A 580 -27.82 13.28 -4.24
C LEU A 580 -27.24 13.85 -2.94
N VAL A 581 -26.16 13.25 -2.45
CA VAL A 581 -25.49 13.64 -1.20
C VAL A 581 -24.53 14.79 -1.51
N PRO A 582 -24.79 16.04 -1.05
CA PRO A 582 -24.17 17.25 -1.58
C PRO A 582 -22.79 17.53 -0.98
N HIS A 583 -21.85 16.61 -1.18
CA HIS A 583 -20.50 16.68 -0.61
C HIS A 583 -19.45 16.57 -1.70
N VAL A 584 -18.94 17.73 -2.14
CA VAL A 584 -17.85 17.78 -3.12
C VAL A 584 -16.53 17.38 -2.45
N GLY A 585 -15.83 16.42 -3.02
CA GLY A 585 -14.51 15.98 -2.56
C GLY A 585 -13.92 14.90 -3.47
N TYR A 586 -13.03 14.06 -2.94
CA TYR A 586 -12.42 13.00 -3.75
C TYR A 586 -13.43 12.08 -4.42
N VAL A 587 -14.52 11.68 -3.74
CA VAL A 587 -15.58 10.82 -4.32
C VAL A 587 -16.17 11.45 -5.59
N SER A 588 -16.39 12.77 -5.59
CA SER A 588 -16.89 13.50 -6.76
C SER A 588 -15.96 13.49 -7.98
N LEU A 589 -14.67 13.22 -7.78
CA LEU A 589 -13.65 13.22 -8.84
C LEU A 589 -13.40 11.82 -9.41
N PHE A 590 -14.06 10.77 -8.93
CA PHE A 590 -13.80 9.39 -9.39
C PHE A 590 -14.01 9.19 -10.90
N PRO A 591 -15.11 9.68 -11.50
CA PRO A 591 -15.27 9.62 -12.96
C PRO A 591 -14.15 10.33 -13.72
N PHE A 592 -13.69 11.50 -13.23
CA PHE A 592 -12.55 12.23 -13.79
C PHE A 592 -11.25 11.41 -13.68
N MET A 593 -10.96 10.86 -12.49
CA MET A 593 -9.78 10.03 -12.26
C MET A 593 -9.71 8.80 -13.17
N MET A 594 -10.87 8.21 -13.49
CA MET A 594 -10.97 7.02 -14.36
C MET A 594 -10.95 7.33 -15.87
N GLY A 595 -11.00 8.61 -16.28
CA GLY A 595 -11.14 8.96 -17.69
C GLY A 595 -12.53 8.68 -18.27
N ALA A 596 -13.56 8.60 -17.43
CA ALA A 596 -14.92 8.27 -17.86
C ALA A 596 -15.67 9.47 -18.47
N ILE A 597 -15.05 10.66 -18.52
CA ILE A 597 -15.64 11.89 -19.04
C ILE A 597 -15.05 12.17 -20.42
N PRO A 598 -15.86 12.35 -21.49
CA PRO A 598 -15.33 12.68 -22.80
C PRO A 598 -14.56 14.02 -22.81
N PRO A 599 -13.44 14.15 -23.55
CA PRO A 599 -12.61 15.37 -23.60
C PRO A 599 -13.34 16.66 -24.01
N GLU A 600 -14.41 16.54 -24.78
CA GLU A 600 -15.26 17.63 -25.27
C GLU A 600 -16.45 17.96 -24.37
N SER A 601 -16.69 17.15 -23.32
CA SER A 601 -17.86 17.30 -22.46
C SER A 601 -17.78 18.55 -21.57
N TRP A 602 -18.88 19.29 -21.47
CA TRP A 602 -19.02 20.41 -20.53
C TRP A 602 -18.81 19.98 -19.07
N VAL A 603 -19.06 18.70 -18.75
CA VAL A 603 -18.81 18.14 -17.42
C VAL A 603 -17.33 18.16 -17.10
N LEU A 604 -16.45 17.95 -18.09
CA LEU A 604 -14.99 18.04 -17.89
C LEU A 604 -14.59 19.46 -17.47
N GLU A 605 -15.16 20.49 -18.11
CA GLU A 605 -14.95 21.88 -17.69
C GLU A 605 -15.28 22.11 -16.22
N LYS A 606 -16.43 21.59 -15.78
CA LYS A 606 -16.87 21.70 -14.38
C LYS A 606 -15.99 20.93 -13.42
N GLN A 607 -15.51 19.76 -13.81
CA GLN A 607 -14.52 19.03 -12.99
C GLN A 607 -13.22 19.82 -12.85
N LEU A 608 -12.73 20.45 -13.92
CA LEU A 608 -11.56 21.33 -13.86
C LEU A 608 -11.83 22.58 -13.00
N ASP A 609 -13.04 23.16 -13.06
CA ASP A 609 -13.48 24.25 -12.16
C ASP A 609 -13.45 23.82 -10.69
N LEU A 610 -13.92 22.61 -10.39
CA LEU A 610 -13.91 22.06 -9.04
C LEU A 610 -12.48 21.86 -8.52
N ILE A 611 -11.62 21.29 -9.37
CA ILE A 611 -10.21 21.03 -9.08
C ILE A 611 -9.49 22.36 -8.81
N SER A 612 -9.56 23.33 -9.73
CA SER A 612 -8.75 24.56 -9.67
C SER A 612 -9.20 25.57 -8.62
N ASN A 613 -10.33 25.35 -7.95
CA ASN A 613 -10.91 26.34 -7.06
C ASN A 613 -10.34 26.25 -5.63
N SER A 614 -9.56 27.27 -5.28
CA SER A 614 -8.89 27.44 -3.97
C SER A 614 -9.83 27.62 -2.79
N SER A 615 -11.07 28.03 -3.04
CA SER A 615 -12.11 28.14 -2.02
C SER A 615 -12.75 26.79 -1.67
N ILE A 616 -12.54 25.75 -2.49
CA ILE A 616 -13.09 24.41 -2.26
C ILE A 616 -11.99 23.37 -2.04
N LEU A 617 -11.26 22.94 -3.09
CA LEU A 617 -10.36 21.79 -3.08
C LEU A 617 -8.88 22.18 -3.21
N TRP A 618 -8.57 23.19 -4.02
CA TRP A 618 -7.18 23.55 -4.34
C TRP A 618 -6.40 24.15 -3.17
N THR A 619 -5.15 23.72 -3.01
CA THR A 619 -4.18 24.28 -2.06
C THR A 619 -2.77 24.26 -2.65
N ASP A 620 -1.86 25.03 -2.06
CA ASP A 620 -0.43 25.05 -2.41
C ASP A 620 0.32 23.76 -2.06
N TYR A 621 -0.38 22.77 -1.49
CA TYR A 621 0.18 21.52 -0.95
C TYR A 621 -0.48 20.26 -1.55
N GLY A 622 -1.45 20.43 -2.45
CA GLY A 622 -2.29 19.36 -3.02
C GLY A 622 -3.79 19.61 -2.84
N LEU A 623 -4.62 18.70 -3.37
CA LEU A 623 -6.08 18.79 -3.27
C LEU A 623 -6.60 18.20 -1.96
N ARG A 624 -7.55 18.89 -1.34
CA ARG A 624 -8.25 18.43 -0.12
C ARG A 624 -9.15 17.24 -0.41
N SER A 625 -9.29 16.35 0.56
CA SER A 625 -10.27 15.25 0.53
C SER A 625 -11.72 15.71 0.46
N LEU A 626 -12.04 16.84 1.07
CA LEU A 626 -13.39 17.38 1.12
C LEU A 626 -13.38 18.91 0.96
N SER A 627 -14.35 19.43 0.22
CA SER A 627 -14.54 20.86 -0.01
C SER A 627 -14.71 21.62 1.30
N ARG A 628 -14.11 22.81 1.39
CA ARG A 628 -14.32 23.75 2.51
C ARG A 628 -15.77 24.22 2.66
N THR A 629 -16.56 24.17 1.60
CA THR A 629 -17.98 24.55 1.61
C THR A 629 -18.89 23.41 2.08
N SER A 630 -18.37 22.19 2.23
CA SER A 630 -19.14 21.07 2.78
C SER A 630 -19.53 21.36 4.23
N SER A 631 -20.77 21.03 4.59
CA SER A 631 -21.24 21.08 5.98
C SER A 631 -20.47 20.12 6.90
N MET A 632 -19.72 19.16 6.36
CA MET A 632 -18.93 18.16 7.08
C MET A 632 -17.43 18.47 7.12
N TYR A 633 -16.98 19.56 6.46
CA TYR A 633 -15.57 19.95 6.43
C TYR A 633 -14.99 20.13 7.84
N MET A 634 -13.90 19.40 8.12
CA MET A 634 -13.20 19.38 9.41
C MET A 634 -14.08 19.08 10.64
N LYS A 635 -15.28 18.51 10.46
CA LYS A 635 -16.13 18.06 11.58
C LYS A 635 -15.67 16.70 12.08
N ARG A 636 -15.48 16.58 13.39
CA ARG A 636 -15.32 15.30 14.08
C ARG A 636 -16.55 14.42 13.88
N ASN A 637 -16.37 13.10 13.84
CA ASN A 637 -17.49 12.17 13.68
C ASN A 637 -18.11 11.76 15.01
N THR A 638 -17.31 11.64 16.05
CA THR A 638 -17.72 11.33 17.43
C THR A 638 -16.95 12.26 18.38
N GLU A 639 -17.03 12.03 19.69
CA GLU A 639 -16.18 12.73 20.67
C GLU A 639 -14.68 12.51 20.39
N HIS A 640 -14.31 11.28 20.02
CA HIS A 640 -12.91 10.82 19.89
C HIS A 640 -12.45 10.68 18.43
N ASP A 641 -13.36 10.60 17.47
CA ASP A 641 -13.04 10.51 16.04
C ASP A 641 -12.82 11.90 15.42
N ALA A 642 -11.56 12.34 15.39
CA ALA A 642 -11.15 13.54 14.66
C ALA A 642 -11.40 13.41 13.14
N PRO A 643 -11.54 14.52 12.39
CA PRO A 643 -11.70 14.47 10.93
C PRO A 643 -10.47 13.86 10.25
N TYR A 644 -10.71 12.95 9.32
CA TYR A 644 -9.70 12.18 8.61
C TYR A 644 -9.75 12.46 7.09
N TRP A 645 -10.76 11.96 6.38
CA TRP A 645 -11.10 12.22 4.97
C TRP A 645 -12.01 13.45 4.78
N ARG A 646 -12.01 14.37 5.75
CA ARG A 646 -12.86 15.58 5.78
C ARG A 646 -12.08 16.88 5.58
N GLY A 647 -10.99 16.85 4.82
CA GLY A 647 -10.25 18.06 4.43
C GLY A 647 -8.72 17.93 4.35
N ALA A 648 -8.14 16.85 4.87
CA ALA A 648 -6.71 16.55 4.73
C ALA A 648 -6.37 16.15 3.28
N ILE A 649 -5.08 16.25 2.92
CA ILE A 649 -4.56 15.98 1.57
C ILE A 649 -3.90 14.60 1.56
N TRP A 650 -4.34 13.72 0.66
CA TRP A 650 -3.90 12.32 0.57
C TRP A 650 -3.26 12.03 -0.79
N ILE A 651 -2.11 11.36 -0.77
CA ILE A 651 -1.26 11.24 -1.97
C ILE A 651 -1.81 10.22 -2.97
N ASN A 652 -2.42 9.12 -2.53
CA ASN A 652 -3.11 8.17 -3.40
C ASN A 652 -4.16 8.84 -4.31
N MET A 653 -5.05 9.65 -3.73
CA MET A 653 -6.11 10.33 -4.51
C MET A 653 -5.53 11.44 -5.37
N ASN A 654 -4.59 12.22 -4.85
CA ASN A 654 -3.90 13.25 -5.64
C ASN A 654 -3.12 12.66 -6.82
N TYR A 655 -2.52 11.48 -6.67
CA TYR A 655 -1.85 10.76 -7.75
C TYR A 655 -2.83 10.34 -8.85
N MET A 656 -4.01 9.83 -8.48
CA MET A 656 -5.07 9.49 -9.43
C MET A 656 -5.63 10.72 -10.14
N ILE A 657 -5.75 11.87 -9.45
CA ILE A 657 -6.18 13.14 -10.05
C ILE A 657 -5.11 13.68 -11.01
N LEU A 658 -3.82 13.63 -10.64
CA LEU A 658 -2.71 13.95 -11.54
C LEU A 658 -2.72 13.06 -12.78
N SER A 659 -3.00 11.77 -12.61
CA SER A 659 -3.13 10.83 -13.72
C SER A 659 -4.26 11.24 -14.69
N GLY A 660 -5.41 11.68 -14.17
CA GLY A 660 -6.51 12.22 -14.97
C GLY A 660 -6.15 13.54 -15.68
N LEU A 661 -5.55 14.50 -14.96
CA LEU A 661 -5.09 15.77 -15.55
C LEU A 661 -4.06 15.55 -16.66
N HIS A 662 -3.10 14.64 -16.43
CA HIS A 662 -2.11 14.25 -17.43
C HIS A 662 -2.75 13.60 -18.65
N HIS A 663 -3.77 12.76 -18.47
CA HIS A 663 -4.49 12.18 -19.61
C HIS A 663 -5.18 13.29 -20.43
N TYR A 664 -6.00 14.13 -19.79
CA TYR A 664 -6.73 15.18 -20.50
C TYR A 664 -5.84 16.29 -21.07
N SER A 665 -4.60 16.44 -20.59
CA SER A 665 -3.62 17.35 -21.21
C SER A 665 -3.03 16.81 -22.51
N HIS A 666 -3.21 15.52 -22.80
CA HIS A 666 -2.74 14.87 -24.03
C HIS A 666 -3.86 14.56 -25.02
N GLU A 667 -5.09 14.34 -24.54
CA GLU A 667 -6.27 14.17 -25.41
C GLU A 667 -6.63 15.44 -26.17
N ASP A 668 -7.18 15.29 -27.37
CA ASP A 668 -7.69 16.40 -28.14
C ASP A 668 -9.06 16.83 -27.63
N GLY A 669 -9.19 18.12 -27.27
CA GLY A 669 -10.40 18.69 -26.71
C GLY A 669 -10.20 20.15 -26.31
N PRO A 670 -11.29 20.90 -26.08
CA PRO A 670 -11.22 22.33 -25.75
C PRO A 670 -10.51 22.62 -24.42
N TYR A 671 -10.39 21.63 -23.53
CA TYR A 671 -9.84 21.80 -22.18
C TYR A 671 -8.40 21.29 -22.02
N LYS A 672 -7.76 20.83 -23.10
CA LYS A 672 -6.40 20.24 -23.11
C LYS A 672 -5.35 21.13 -22.43
N VAL A 673 -5.28 22.40 -22.84
CA VAL A 673 -4.30 23.37 -22.30
C VAL A 673 -4.52 23.60 -20.81
N ARG A 674 -5.79 23.82 -20.40
CA ARG A 674 -6.16 24.04 -19.01
C ARG A 674 -5.83 22.83 -18.12
N ALA A 675 -6.07 21.60 -18.61
CA ALA A 675 -5.70 20.39 -17.89
C ALA A 675 -4.17 20.30 -17.69
N GLY A 676 -3.38 20.68 -18.70
CA GLY A 676 -1.92 20.73 -18.62
C GLY A 676 -1.40 21.75 -17.60
N GLU A 677 -1.95 22.96 -17.57
CA GLU A 677 -1.57 23.99 -16.59
C GLU A 677 -1.85 23.54 -15.15
N LEU A 678 -3.03 22.95 -14.91
CA LEU A 678 -3.41 22.42 -13.60
C LEU A 678 -2.57 21.20 -13.21
N TYR A 679 -2.21 20.35 -14.17
CA TYR A 679 -1.29 19.24 -13.96
C TYR A 679 0.06 19.72 -13.44
N ASP A 680 0.68 20.67 -14.14
CA ASP A 680 2.01 21.19 -13.80
C ASP A 680 2.04 21.82 -12.42
N GLU A 681 1.02 22.65 -12.10
CA GLU A 681 0.94 23.33 -10.81
C GLU A 681 0.68 22.34 -9.66
N LEU A 682 -0.30 21.43 -9.80
CA LEU A 682 -0.62 20.45 -8.76
C LEU A 682 0.57 19.53 -8.48
N ARG A 683 1.24 19.07 -9.54
CA ARG A 683 2.42 18.21 -9.45
C ARG A 683 3.54 18.91 -8.68
N SER A 684 3.84 20.15 -9.03
CA SER A 684 4.84 20.98 -8.36
C SER A 684 4.51 21.18 -6.87
N ASN A 685 3.25 21.48 -6.55
CA ASN A 685 2.76 21.67 -5.18
C ASN A 685 2.98 20.41 -4.32
N LEU A 686 2.63 19.24 -4.84
CA LEU A 686 2.77 17.96 -4.14
C LEU A 686 4.24 17.60 -3.90
N ILE A 687 5.08 17.65 -4.95
CA ILE A 687 6.52 17.32 -4.84
C ILE A 687 7.18 18.23 -3.80
N ARG A 688 7.00 19.54 -3.94
CA ARG A 688 7.57 20.54 -3.03
C ARG A 688 7.14 20.30 -1.58
N ASN A 689 5.87 20.01 -1.33
CA ASN A 689 5.37 19.81 0.02
C ASN A 689 5.89 18.51 0.66
N ILE A 690 5.87 17.39 -0.08
CA ILE A 690 6.35 16.09 0.43
C ILE A 690 7.86 16.15 0.69
N VAL A 691 8.63 16.69 -0.25
CA VAL A 691 10.09 16.84 -0.12
C VAL A 691 10.44 17.77 1.04
N GLY A 692 9.72 18.88 1.19
CA GLY A 692 9.90 19.81 2.31
C GLY A 692 9.65 19.15 3.67
N ASN A 693 8.54 18.40 3.80
CA ASN A 693 8.23 17.67 5.04
C ASN A 693 9.29 16.61 5.35
N TYR A 694 9.76 15.84 4.36
CA TYR A 694 10.80 14.84 4.57
C TYR A 694 12.13 15.47 5.00
N GLN A 695 12.52 16.60 4.40
CA GLN A 695 13.75 17.30 4.78
C GLN A 695 13.69 17.87 6.20
N GLU A 696 12.53 18.37 6.61
CA GLU A 696 12.36 18.98 7.93
C GLU A 696 12.18 17.95 9.04
N THR A 697 11.44 16.87 8.76
CA THR A 697 11.01 15.91 9.79
C THR A 697 11.74 14.58 9.72
N GLY A 698 12.40 14.26 8.62
CA GLY A 698 13.00 12.94 8.37
C GLY A 698 11.99 11.85 8.00
N PHE A 699 10.70 12.18 7.83
CA PHE A 699 9.63 11.20 7.62
C PHE A 699 8.71 11.53 6.46
N PHE A 700 8.18 10.46 5.86
CA PHE A 700 6.97 10.51 5.04
C PHE A 700 5.73 10.32 5.92
N TRP A 701 4.66 11.00 5.54
CA TRP A 701 3.43 11.09 6.32
C TRP A 701 2.24 10.51 5.55
N GLU A 702 1.27 10.01 6.30
CA GLU A 702 0.03 9.42 5.79
C GLU A 702 -0.79 10.42 4.98
N ASN A 703 -0.96 11.63 5.53
CA ASN A 703 -1.65 12.76 4.89
C ASN A 703 -1.01 14.10 5.31
N TYR A 704 -1.48 15.19 4.68
CA TYR A 704 -0.96 16.53 4.92
C TYR A 704 -2.08 17.51 5.25
N ASP A 705 -1.83 18.41 6.21
CA ASP A 705 -2.80 19.38 6.70
C ASP A 705 -2.55 20.78 6.14
N GLN A 706 -3.49 21.24 5.32
CA GLN A 706 -3.52 22.61 4.82
C GLN A 706 -3.55 23.69 5.91
N LYS A 707 -4.23 23.46 7.05
CA LYS A 707 -4.39 24.46 8.11
C LYS A 707 -3.02 24.80 8.72
N ASN A 708 -2.15 23.80 8.75
CA ASN A 708 -0.79 23.90 9.22
C ASN A 708 0.20 24.02 8.06
N LYS A 709 -0.16 24.70 6.97
CA LYS A 709 0.75 24.99 5.84
C LYS A 709 1.36 23.73 5.19
N GLY A 710 0.55 22.68 5.03
CA GLY A 710 0.95 21.45 4.36
C GLY A 710 1.80 20.52 5.22
N LYS A 711 1.88 20.73 6.54
CA LYS A 711 2.60 19.83 7.45
C LYS A 711 2.01 18.43 7.45
N GLY A 712 2.89 17.43 7.52
CA GLY A 712 2.52 16.03 7.67
C GLY A 712 1.67 15.78 8.92
N LYS A 713 0.68 14.90 8.78
CA LYS A 713 -0.28 14.51 9.82
C LYS A 713 -0.57 13.01 9.71
N GLY A 714 -1.01 12.41 10.81
CA GLY A 714 -1.36 11.00 10.88
C GLY A 714 -0.13 10.14 11.17
N ALA A 715 -0.13 8.91 10.69
CA ALA A 715 1.02 8.02 10.84
C ALA A 715 2.25 8.58 10.12
N ARG A 716 3.42 8.52 10.77
CA ARG A 716 4.73 8.81 10.15
C ARG A 716 5.44 7.53 9.73
N SER A 717 6.58 7.66 9.06
CA SER A 717 7.22 6.56 8.32
C SER A 717 6.22 5.88 7.36
N PHE A 718 5.30 6.66 6.82
CA PHE A 718 4.25 6.18 5.95
C PHE A 718 4.77 6.16 4.52
N THR A 719 5.41 5.06 4.15
CA THR A 719 5.88 4.81 2.79
C THR A 719 5.01 3.78 2.09
N GLY A 720 3.72 3.74 2.47
CA GLY A 720 2.64 3.18 1.68
C GLY A 720 2.36 4.06 0.46
N TRP A 721 1.13 4.56 0.26
CA TRP A 721 0.83 5.38 -0.92
C TRP A 721 1.63 6.69 -1.03
N THR A 722 2.26 7.20 0.04
CA THR A 722 3.08 8.43 -0.08
C THR A 722 4.34 8.18 -0.90
N SER A 723 4.75 6.92 -1.05
CA SER A 723 5.80 6.51 -1.98
C SER A 723 5.47 6.79 -3.46
N LEU A 724 4.19 7.02 -3.81
CA LEU A 724 3.78 7.45 -5.15
C LEU A 724 4.44 8.77 -5.57
N VAL A 725 5.01 9.55 -4.64
CA VAL A 725 5.84 10.71 -4.99
C VAL A 725 6.96 10.35 -5.98
N VAL A 726 7.50 9.13 -5.92
CA VAL A 726 8.48 8.61 -6.89
C VAL A 726 7.91 8.62 -8.30
N LEU A 727 6.66 8.17 -8.46
CA LEU A 727 5.97 8.12 -9.74
C LEU A 727 5.50 9.50 -10.21
N ILE A 728 5.08 10.37 -9.28
CA ILE A 728 4.76 11.77 -9.57
C ILE A 728 5.99 12.48 -10.13
N MET A 729 7.17 12.32 -9.50
CA MET A 729 8.42 12.89 -9.99
C MET A 729 8.81 12.31 -11.36
N ALA A 730 8.62 11.01 -11.57
CA ALA A 730 8.90 10.35 -12.85
C ALA A 730 7.85 10.61 -13.95
N GLU A 731 6.75 11.30 -13.64
CA GLU A 731 5.59 11.49 -14.55
C GLU A 731 5.02 10.14 -15.04
N SER A 732 5.07 9.12 -14.20
CA SER A 732 4.66 7.76 -14.53
C SER A 732 3.31 7.43 -13.90
N TYR A 733 2.27 7.38 -14.73
CA TYR A 733 0.89 7.19 -14.31
C TYR A 733 0.33 5.81 -14.69
N PRO A 734 -0.67 5.30 -13.98
CA PRO A 734 -1.30 4.03 -14.32
C PRO A 734 -2.06 4.14 -15.65
N SER A 735 -2.20 3.01 -16.31
CA SER A 735 -2.84 2.83 -17.62
C SER A 735 -4.36 2.83 -17.47
N LEU A 736 -4.94 3.86 -16.84
CA LEU A 736 -6.36 3.95 -16.52
C LEU A 736 -7.22 4.35 -17.72
N HIS A 737 -6.70 5.24 -18.55
CA HIS A 737 -7.49 6.00 -19.53
C HIS A 737 -7.51 5.39 -20.93
N ARG A 738 -6.73 4.32 -21.16
CA ARG A 738 -6.73 3.60 -22.44
C ARG A 738 -7.92 2.65 -22.49
N VAL A 739 -9.01 3.05 -23.17
CA VAL A 739 -10.23 2.23 -23.33
C VAL A 739 -9.95 1.01 -24.23
N TYR A 740 -9.01 1.14 -25.17
CA TYR A 740 -8.63 0.06 -26.10
C TYR A 740 -7.11 -0.09 -26.15
N LEU A 741 -6.61 -1.29 -25.86
CA LEU A 741 -5.36 -1.74 -26.44
C LEU A 741 -5.72 -2.19 -27.86
N VAL A 742 -5.40 -1.38 -28.87
CA VAL A 742 -5.55 -1.80 -30.27
C VAL A 742 -4.59 -2.97 -30.49
N PHE A 743 -5.12 -4.18 -30.64
CA PHE A 743 -4.33 -5.39 -30.89
C PHE A 743 -3.85 -5.39 -32.34
N PRO A 744 -2.55 -5.19 -32.64
CA PRO A 744 -2.06 -5.30 -34.00
C PRO A 744 -2.07 -6.79 -34.37
N GLY A 745 -2.95 -7.21 -35.27
CA GLY A 745 -2.99 -8.59 -35.78
C GLY A 745 -4.34 -9.31 -35.69
N LEU A 746 -5.36 -8.71 -35.08
CA LEU A 746 -6.76 -9.08 -35.32
C LEU A 746 -7.26 -8.30 -36.54
N GLY A 747 -6.90 -8.78 -37.73
CA GLY A 747 -7.42 -8.23 -38.98
C GLY A 747 -8.95 -8.35 -39.04
N ASP A 748 -9.59 -7.27 -39.48
CA ASP A 748 -10.89 -7.20 -40.19
C ASP A 748 -12.10 -7.97 -39.61
N ALA A 749 -12.12 -8.30 -38.32
CA ALA A 749 -13.30 -8.91 -37.68
C ALA A 749 -14.14 -7.92 -36.86
N HIS A 750 -13.60 -6.75 -36.51
CA HIS A 750 -14.31 -5.74 -35.70
C HIS A 750 -15.07 -4.68 -36.52
N GLU A 751 -14.90 -4.63 -37.85
CA GLU A 751 -15.62 -3.68 -38.72
C GLU A 751 -17.05 -4.12 -39.10
N LYS A 752 -17.51 -5.31 -38.71
CA LYS A 752 -18.84 -5.81 -39.10
C LYS A 752 -20.01 -5.42 -38.18
N TYR A 753 -19.79 -4.59 -37.16
CA TYR A 753 -20.88 -4.13 -36.26
C TYR A 753 -21.18 -2.63 -36.32
N TYR A 754 -20.53 -1.87 -37.21
CA TYR A 754 -20.84 -0.46 -37.42
C TYR A 754 -20.80 -0.13 -38.92
N GLU A 755 -21.90 -0.37 -39.62
CA GLU A 755 -22.16 0.32 -40.89
C GLU A 755 -23.22 1.41 -40.68
N HIS A 756 -22.77 2.63 -40.99
CA HIS A 756 -23.53 3.83 -41.39
C HIS A 756 -24.31 4.64 -40.34
N VAL A 757 -23.63 5.65 -39.78
CA VAL A 757 -24.21 6.99 -39.66
C VAL A 757 -23.31 7.94 -40.46
N ASP A 758 -23.66 8.13 -41.74
CA ASP A 758 -23.09 9.19 -42.58
C ASP A 758 -24.02 10.41 -42.42
N ILE A 759 -23.47 11.51 -41.88
CA ILE A 759 -24.18 12.77 -41.71
C ILE A 759 -24.11 13.51 -43.03
N ARG A 760 -25.21 13.54 -43.79
CA ARG A 760 -25.45 14.56 -44.81
C ARG A 760 -26.89 15.06 -44.75
N ASP A 761 -26.99 16.35 -44.43
CA ASP A 761 -27.99 17.35 -44.81
C ASP A 761 -29.49 16.99 -44.93
N ASN A 762 -30.27 17.73 -44.15
CA ASN A 762 -31.56 18.35 -44.47
C ASN A 762 -32.61 17.53 -45.26
N GLU A 763 -33.66 17.06 -44.58
CA GLU A 763 -35.05 17.53 -44.70
C GLU A 763 -36.04 16.52 -44.07
N VAL A 764 -37.16 17.06 -43.62
CA VAL A 764 -38.25 16.41 -42.88
C VAL A 764 -39.13 15.60 -43.84
N GLU A 765 -39.56 14.39 -43.46
CA GLU A 765 -40.97 13.95 -43.58
C GLU A 765 -41.29 12.62 -42.87
N TYR A 766 -42.42 12.62 -42.15
CA TYR A 766 -43.04 11.47 -41.52
C TYR A 766 -43.81 10.64 -42.55
N TYR A 767 -43.57 9.32 -42.64
CA TYR A 767 -44.62 8.36 -43.02
C TYR A 767 -44.48 7.02 -42.31
N CYS A 768 -45.56 6.65 -41.63
CA CYS A 768 -45.86 5.31 -41.12
C CYS A 768 -46.18 4.39 -42.31
N HIS A 769 -45.66 3.15 -42.34
CA HIS A 769 -46.41 1.97 -42.81
C HIS A 769 -45.72 0.64 -42.44
N SER A 770 -46.59 -0.35 -42.30
CA SER A 770 -46.48 -1.67 -41.69
C SER A 770 -45.76 -2.74 -42.53
N SER A 771 -45.45 -3.83 -41.81
CA SER A 771 -45.68 -5.25 -42.20
C SER A 771 -44.55 -6.09 -42.83
N SER A 772 -44.06 -7.01 -41.98
CA SER A 772 -44.00 -8.48 -42.18
C SER A 772 -43.14 -9.14 -43.28
N LYS A 773 -42.31 -10.10 -42.81
CA LYS A 773 -42.04 -11.50 -43.28
C LYS A 773 -40.53 -11.79 -43.32
N TYR A 774 -39.99 -12.65 -42.44
CA TYR A 774 -39.91 -14.13 -42.48
C TYR A 774 -38.97 -14.72 -43.55
N ILE A 775 -37.98 -15.50 -43.06
CA ILE A 775 -37.27 -16.65 -43.67
C ILE A 775 -36.18 -16.24 -44.69
N ALA A 776 -34.92 -16.72 -44.66
CA ALA A 776 -34.29 -17.88 -44.01
C ALA A 776 -32.93 -17.51 -43.38
#